data_AF-A0AAP2UW90-F1
#
_entry.id   AF-A0AAP2UW90-F1
#
_cell.length_a   1.000
_cell.length_b   1.000
_cell.length_c   1.000
_cell.angle_alpha   90.00
_cell.angle_beta   90.00
_cell.angle_gamma   90.00
#
_symmetry.space_group_name_H-M   'P 1'
#
loop_
_entity.id
_entity.type
_entity.pdbx_description
1 polymer ?
#
loop_
_entity_poly.entity_id
_entity_poly.type
_entity_poly.pdbx_seq_one_letter_code
_entity_poly.pdbx_strand_id
1 'polypeptide(L)'
;MAADRLVPDVGYDLSVTEDERDIVHAEVEAWAGLVSDARVGDGSYDPLTLVGAMLDGSSYDSISRGGTAATRYPFPVSNTPANQYEYDRKVAKLAWVVRLAQDLGFPVVVQRQADKYVYVEIGDPEAPEMIMALSHLDSPTASVSAAQLERWRDADGNLGTEGAYHAPYIKDGWIYGAGIQDDSGPTLATLLAAKALMEAGLPMDRRIRIAMGIYEDGGPGTPTAADTATFQSIPYNANPSFYDNWAYKNLNREEMPIAAYTSDSRFPVIVGNSGSVTPSVSMDLSADTGRAFRLTEATAGVTLREGDPTLKDIAYGSTTQIASRAIFTLDVTGATPAERERFVAAVTSAATARGWLPAAAGTTPKVQTALTGDVLTIEVNTDVAMEMPTPQYGKNAVVWGMSLLSEGLGALGVTAEDMQLKKAAEGITDLFFRDGVEGEAYIGAYMGIPADLLRNPSNGVPNLTFALMANINSETPRSFYTADSGSLRMPLYVRSMHVTADDASRATAAVTEAFESRGFAIGALGAPIGAGLYVTHDNPLTALQFGSYQASIDHDPAEFADPYALRDIVYPQGTTGGTLASNFRNKMTAFGAVIPGNERWWHTANERMRLDSAVQMTKMMADGMLEMARYSGPAGAQFMWADIPGMNADRADLDLLDVTIGTYEDASSAVGAGALGDQALLGATAFTIPMWERRGNNAPTAAAFALGHAPGGVYLPLDDPELLASTYVAPMRLEFKVERPAHMSDEAWQTFVDGGYGDFAFNVLVGDGVVPLAVPEGQRADQYFSSRVSATNADAVYLSVNLAIADAPYAGVQAVLADSKTDLYTVNPTFLETNADPFPERGAVEQRGFFLLGDGVKNAEFSSPDAVYVTVDNAVVDAEPSAVVTKLPGKTNELTITVAETRVDGSDSSVTATFTISNNAAGTYTVGEHRVYVETKGNTQVRKISIVE
;
A
#
# COMPACT_ATOMS: atom_id res chain seq x y z
N MET A 1 -19.23 25.69 -4.17
CA MET A 1 -20.02 24.45 -4.03
C MET A 1 -19.03 23.32 -4.17
N ALA A 2 -18.83 22.51 -3.12
CA ALA A 2 -18.02 21.31 -3.26
C ALA A 2 -18.74 20.42 -4.28
N ALA A 3 -18.09 20.14 -5.42
CA ALA A 3 -18.56 19.07 -6.29
C ALA A 3 -18.63 17.80 -5.44
N ASP A 4 -19.67 16.98 -5.63
CA ASP A 4 -19.81 15.71 -4.92
C ASP A 4 -18.51 14.91 -5.10
N ARG A 5 -17.72 14.81 -4.03
CA ARG A 5 -16.45 14.08 -4.03
C ARG A 5 -16.79 12.62 -4.30
N LEU A 6 -16.08 12.01 -5.26
CA LEU A 6 -16.26 10.58 -5.52
C LEU A 6 -15.94 9.80 -4.23
N VAL A 7 -16.93 9.05 -3.76
CA VAL A 7 -16.73 8.03 -2.74
C VAL A 7 -16.47 6.72 -3.50
N PRO A 8 -15.29 6.10 -3.35
CA PRO A 8 -15.02 4.84 -4.02
C PRO A 8 -15.99 3.74 -3.60
N ASP A 9 -16.35 2.85 -4.52
CA ASP A 9 -17.25 1.72 -4.25
C ASP A 9 -16.63 0.69 -3.31
N VAL A 10 -15.30 0.59 -3.31
CA VAL A 10 -14.55 -0.29 -2.39
C VAL A 10 -14.04 0.54 -1.22
N GLY A 11 -14.53 0.19 -0.03
CA GLY A 11 -14.08 0.72 1.25
C GLY A 11 -13.33 -0.34 2.06
N TYR A 12 -12.79 0.09 3.20
CA TYR A 12 -12.19 -0.79 4.18
C TYR A 12 -12.42 -0.21 5.58
N ASP A 13 -12.88 -1.04 6.51
CA ASP A 13 -13.06 -0.65 7.91
C ASP A 13 -11.71 -0.77 8.63
N LEU A 14 -11.10 0.38 8.90
CA LEU A 14 -9.81 0.47 9.57
C LEU A 14 -9.90 -0.07 11.00
N SER A 15 -8.92 -0.91 11.35
CA SER A 15 -8.83 -1.61 12.63
C SER A 15 -7.96 -0.88 13.65
N VAL A 16 -7.09 0.03 13.21
CA VAL A 16 -6.23 0.81 14.11
C VAL A 16 -7.02 2.00 14.64
N THR A 17 -7.09 2.11 15.96
CA THR A 17 -7.78 3.20 16.67
C THR A 17 -6.89 4.43 16.82
N GLU A 18 -7.48 5.58 17.14
CA GLU A 18 -6.71 6.82 17.40
C GLU A 18 -5.75 6.67 18.59
N ASP A 19 -6.17 6.00 19.67
CA ASP A 19 -5.32 5.74 20.83
C ASP A 19 -4.13 4.82 20.46
N GLU A 20 -4.33 3.86 19.55
CA GLU A 20 -3.25 3.02 19.03
C GLU A 20 -2.32 3.82 18.12
N ARG A 21 -2.82 4.74 17.28
CA ARG A 21 -1.99 5.66 16.49
C ARG A 21 -1.11 6.52 17.38
N ASP A 22 -1.65 7.06 18.47
CA ASP A 22 -0.87 7.81 19.47
C ASP A 22 0.33 6.99 19.98
N ILE A 23 0.11 5.71 20.31
CA ILE A 23 1.17 4.79 20.77
C ILE A 23 2.20 4.55 19.65
N VAL A 24 1.75 4.17 18.45
CA VAL A 24 2.63 3.87 17.32
C VAL A 24 3.46 5.10 16.94
N HIS A 25 2.83 6.26 16.83
CA HIS A 25 3.50 7.51 16.44
C HIS A 25 4.49 7.96 17.51
N ALA A 26 4.16 7.78 18.80
CA ALA A 26 5.10 8.04 19.89
C ALA A 26 6.34 7.12 19.84
N GLU A 27 6.17 5.84 19.51
CA GLU A 27 7.29 4.93 19.31
C GLU A 27 8.15 5.33 18.10
N VAL A 28 7.54 5.70 16.96
CA VAL A 28 8.28 6.20 15.80
C VAL A 28 9.09 7.45 16.16
N GLU A 29 8.51 8.39 16.92
CA GLU A 29 9.22 9.58 17.41
C GLU A 29 10.39 9.24 18.34
N ALA A 30 10.20 8.28 19.24
CA ALA A 30 11.24 7.82 20.16
C ALA A 30 12.45 7.25 19.40
N TRP A 31 12.22 6.61 18.25
CA TRP A 31 13.25 6.05 17.38
C TRP A 31 13.73 6.99 16.26
N ALA A 32 13.17 8.19 16.12
CA ALA A 32 13.47 9.09 15.01
C ALA A 32 14.95 9.52 14.96
N GLY A 33 15.52 9.88 16.12
CA GLY A 33 16.92 10.32 16.23
C GLY A 33 17.22 11.63 15.51
N LEU A 34 16.27 12.58 15.51
CA LEU A 34 16.40 13.86 14.82
C LEU A 34 17.63 14.65 15.31
N VAL A 35 18.47 15.05 14.35
CA VAL A 35 19.64 15.90 14.56
C VAL A 35 19.67 17.00 13.51
N SER A 36 20.15 18.20 13.86
CA SER A 36 20.08 19.37 12.97
C SER A 36 21.17 19.42 11.90
N ASP A 37 22.36 18.90 12.22
CA ASP A 37 23.53 18.82 11.35
C ASP A 37 24.34 17.61 11.79
N ALA A 38 24.78 16.80 10.83
CA ALA A 38 25.54 15.58 11.07
C ALA A 38 26.29 15.17 9.81
N ARG A 39 27.42 14.49 9.99
CA ARG A 39 28.15 13.82 8.92
C ARG A 39 28.37 12.37 9.31
N VAL A 40 28.25 11.45 8.36
CA VAL A 40 28.51 10.04 8.64
C VAL A 40 29.86 9.85 9.36
N GLY A 41 29.84 9.12 10.48
CA GLY A 41 31.03 8.77 11.25
C GLY A 41 31.65 9.88 12.11
N ASP A 42 31.04 11.06 12.25
CA ASP A 42 31.53 12.12 13.12
C ASP A 42 31.12 11.97 14.61
N GLY A 43 30.25 11.01 14.91
CA GLY A 43 29.74 10.71 16.25
C GLY A 43 28.64 11.65 16.75
N SER A 44 28.00 12.43 15.86
CA SER A 44 26.94 13.40 16.20
C SER A 44 25.53 12.81 16.25
N TYR A 45 25.33 11.56 15.82
CA TYR A 45 24.05 10.86 15.77
C TYR A 45 24.16 9.45 16.37
N ASP A 46 23.02 8.89 16.76
CA ASP A 46 22.92 7.49 17.20
C ASP A 46 22.62 6.58 15.99
N PRO A 47 23.51 5.64 15.62
CA PRO A 47 23.33 4.77 14.45
C PRO A 47 22.13 3.81 14.56
N LEU A 48 21.54 3.62 15.75
CA LEU A 48 20.37 2.76 15.96
C LEU A 48 19.02 3.49 15.81
N THR A 49 19.03 4.77 15.48
CA THR A 49 17.83 5.56 15.20
C THR A 49 17.49 5.56 13.71
N LEU A 50 16.28 5.98 13.32
CA LEU A 50 15.85 6.13 11.93
C LEU A 50 16.85 6.97 11.12
N VAL A 51 17.13 8.19 11.59
CA VAL A 51 18.03 9.11 10.90
C VAL A 51 19.46 8.57 10.89
N GLY A 52 19.93 7.96 11.99
CA GLY A 52 21.26 7.37 12.06
C GLY A 52 21.43 6.17 11.13
N ALA A 53 20.43 5.29 11.06
CA ALA A 53 20.43 4.17 10.13
C ALA A 53 20.45 4.65 8.68
N MET A 54 19.71 5.72 8.34
CA MET A 54 19.73 6.32 6.99
C MET A 54 21.12 6.84 6.61
N LEU A 55 21.81 7.51 7.53
CA LEU A 55 23.19 7.97 7.33
C LEU A 55 24.16 6.81 7.17
N ASP A 56 24.14 5.84 8.09
CA ASP A 56 25.05 4.69 8.02
C ASP A 56 24.78 3.84 6.78
N GLY A 57 23.52 3.54 6.48
CA GLY A 57 23.12 2.74 5.34
C GLY A 57 23.50 3.35 4.01
N SER A 58 23.35 4.67 3.86
CA SER A 58 23.71 5.40 2.64
C SER A 58 25.22 5.67 2.52
N SER A 59 26.00 5.36 3.56
CA SER A 59 27.46 5.41 3.52
C SER A 59 28.11 4.21 2.83
N TYR A 60 27.37 3.11 2.73
CA TYR A 60 27.79 1.96 1.94
C TYR A 60 27.53 2.24 0.46
N ASP A 61 28.58 2.20 -0.36
CA ASP A 61 28.44 2.28 -1.82
C ASP A 61 27.68 1.04 -2.33
N SER A 62 26.37 1.17 -2.47
CA SER A 62 25.48 0.12 -2.97
C SER A 62 25.11 0.29 -4.45
N ILE A 63 25.81 1.17 -5.19
CA ILE A 63 25.49 1.44 -6.58
C ILE A 63 25.52 0.15 -7.41
N SER A 64 24.41 -0.11 -8.10
CA SER A 64 24.22 -1.22 -9.03
C SER A 64 24.90 -0.94 -10.36
N ARG A 65 26.01 -1.63 -10.63
CA ARG A 65 26.81 -1.54 -11.87
C ARG A 65 26.53 -2.72 -12.81
N GLY A 66 25.79 -3.72 -12.35
CA GLY A 66 25.41 -4.92 -13.08
C GLY A 66 26.49 -6.00 -13.05
N GLY A 67 26.19 -7.11 -13.73
CA GLY A 67 27.04 -8.29 -13.72
C GLY A 67 26.56 -9.37 -14.67
N THR A 68 27.21 -10.53 -14.61
CA THR A 68 26.82 -11.72 -15.36
C THR A 68 26.26 -12.80 -14.44
N ALA A 69 25.19 -13.45 -14.88
CA ALA A 69 24.53 -14.49 -14.10
C ALA A 69 25.51 -15.65 -13.89
N ALA A 70 25.66 -16.09 -12.64
CA ALA A 70 26.29 -17.37 -12.38
C ALA A 70 25.39 -18.50 -12.90
N THR A 71 26.01 -19.62 -13.30
CA THR A 71 25.31 -20.77 -13.91
C THR A 71 25.18 -21.97 -12.98
N ARG A 72 25.62 -21.84 -11.72
CA ARG A 72 25.57 -22.91 -10.71
C ARG A 72 25.27 -22.34 -9.33
N TYR A 73 24.55 -23.09 -8.52
CA TYR A 73 24.35 -22.78 -7.09
C TYR A 73 25.70 -22.55 -6.39
N PRO A 74 25.87 -21.53 -5.54
CA PRO A 74 24.85 -20.62 -4.98
C PRO A 74 24.48 -19.41 -5.88
N PHE A 75 24.87 -19.41 -7.15
CA PHE A 75 24.62 -18.31 -8.09
C PHE A 75 25.11 -16.93 -7.59
N PRO A 76 26.41 -16.80 -7.24
CA PRO A 76 26.94 -15.53 -6.77
C PRO A 76 26.96 -14.47 -7.87
N VAL A 77 26.84 -13.21 -7.49
CA VAL A 77 27.07 -12.09 -8.40
C VAL A 77 28.54 -11.98 -8.78
N SER A 78 28.83 -11.69 -10.06
CA SER A 78 30.20 -11.50 -10.53
C SER A 78 30.90 -10.37 -9.78
N ASN A 79 32.14 -10.61 -9.32
CA ASN A 79 32.93 -9.64 -8.57
C ASN A 79 34.19 -9.23 -9.35
N THR A 80 34.15 -8.10 -10.06
CA THR A 80 35.20 -7.72 -11.01
C THR A 80 35.58 -6.25 -10.90
N PRO A 81 36.78 -5.84 -11.38
CA PRO A 81 37.10 -4.42 -11.49
C PRO A 81 36.12 -3.64 -12.37
N ALA A 82 35.51 -4.27 -13.38
CA ALA A 82 34.62 -3.62 -14.34
C ALA A 82 33.28 -3.19 -13.71
N ASN A 83 32.74 -3.98 -12.78
CA ASN A 83 31.58 -3.61 -11.97
C ASN A 83 31.98 -3.06 -10.59
N GLN A 84 33.22 -2.61 -10.44
CA GLN A 84 33.75 -1.99 -9.21
C GLN A 84 33.55 -2.87 -7.98
N TYR A 85 33.85 -4.16 -8.12
CA TYR A 85 33.77 -5.15 -7.06
C TYR A 85 32.41 -5.19 -6.35
N GLU A 86 31.34 -5.15 -7.16
CA GLU A 86 29.95 -5.01 -6.69
C GLU A 86 29.56 -6.01 -5.60
N TYR A 87 29.92 -7.29 -5.76
CA TYR A 87 29.62 -8.32 -4.77
C TYR A 87 30.14 -7.94 -3.38
N ASP A 88 31.42 -7.55 -3.25
CA ASP A 88 32.02 -7.25 -1.95
C ASP A 88 31.35 -6.04 -1.28
N ARG A 89 31.01 -5.01 -2.08
CA ARG A 89 30.31 -3.81 -1.58
C ARG A 89 28.90 -4.14 -1.08
N LYS A 90 28.14 -4.91 -1.87
CA LYS A 90 26.75 -5.30 -1.55
C LYS A 90 26.70 -6.23 -0.33
N VAL A 91 27.61 -7.20 -0.25
CA VAL A 91 27.77 -8.08 0.93
C VAL A 91 28.10 -7.27 2.18
N ALA A 92 28.93 -6.23 2.07
CA ALA A 92 29.23 -5.37 3.22
C ALA A 92 27.97 -4.64 3.74
N LYS A 93 27.11 -4.14 2.85
CA LYS A 93 25.84 -3.49 3.21
C LYS A 93 24.84 -4.48 3.82
N LEU A 94 24.68 -5.67 3.25
CA LEU A 94 23.81 -6.70 3.84
C LEU A 94 24.33 -7.18 5.21
N ALA A 95 25.64 -7.36 5.37
CA ALA A 95 26.21 -7.70 6.67
C ALA A 95 26.01 -6.59 7.71
N TRP A 96 25.96 -5.33 7.28
CA TRP A 96 25.61 -4.20 8.15
C TRP A 96 24.14 -4.24 8.55
N VAL A 97 23.21 -4.43 7.62
CA VAL A 97 21.77 -4.44 7.96
C VAL A 97 21.40 -5.64 8.86
N VAL A 98 22.09 -6.78 8.73
CA VAL A 98 21.95 -7.89 9.69
C VAL A 98 22.35 -7.47 11.10
N ARG A 99 23.49 -6.78 11.26
CA ARG A 99 23.92 -6.29 12.58
C ARG A 99 22.95 -5.26 13.12
N LEU A 100 22.52 -4.31 12.30
CA LEU A 100 21.51 -3.31 12.67
C LEU A 100 20.24 -3.99 13.20
N ALA A 101 19.69 -4.97 12.46
CA ALA A 101 18.50 -5.70 12.89
C ALA A 101 18.71 -6.46 14.21
N GLN A 102 19.87 -7.07 14.40
CA GLN A 102 20.21 -7.75 15.67
C GLN A 102 20.34 -6.77 16.84
N ASP A 103 20.99 -5.64 16.62
CA ASP A 103 21.18 -4.59 17.63
C ASP A 103 19.87 -3.88 17.98
N LEU A 104 18.94 -3.78 17.02
CA LEU A 104 17.55 -3.32 17.24
C LEU A 104 16.68 -4.35 17.97
N GLY A 105 17.15 -5.59 18.12
CA GLY A 105 16.49 -6.64 18.90
C GLY A 105 15.40 -7.41 18.15
N PHE A 106 15.41 -7.44 16.81
CA PHE A 106 14.44 -8.25 16.06
C PHE A 106 14.56 -9.74 16.42
N PRO A 107 13.44 -10.44 16.68
CA PRO A 107 13.46 -11.83 17.14
C PRO A 107 13.87 -12.81 16.03
N VAL A 108 13.59 -12.47 14.78
CA VAL A 108 13.94 -13.26 13.59
C VAL A 108 14.74 -12.38 12.65
N VAL A 109 15.97 -12.80 12.34
CA VAL A 109 16.85 -12.16 11.34
C VAL A 109 17.42 -13.24 10.45
N VAL A 110 17.07 -13.23 9.17
CA VAL A 110 17.50 -14.25 8.21
C VAL A 110 18.26 -13.61 7.05
N GLN A 111 19.53 -14.02 6.91
CA GLN A 111 20.34 -13.73 5.73
C GLN A 111 20.25 -14.93 4.77
N ARG A 112 19.74 -14.70 3.56
CA ARG A 112 19.73 -15.72 2.50
C ARG A 112 20.86 -15.45 1.52
N GLN A 113 21.91 -16.26 1.62
CA GLN A 113 23.17 -16.05 0.91
C GLN A 113 23.80 -14.68 1.25
N ALA A 114 25.12 -14.55 1.14
CA ALA A 114 25.78 -13.31 1.57
C ALA A 114 25.44 -12.09 0.68
N ASP A 115 24.94 -12.34 -0.53
CA ASP A 115 24.78 -11.35 -1.61
C ASP A 115 23.36 -11.31 -2.20
N LYS A 116 22.34 -11.88 -1.54
CA LYS A 116 20.95 -11.77 -2.03
C LYS A 116 20.16 -10.83 -1.18
N TYR A 117 19.57 -11.27 -0.08
CA TYR A 117 18.68 -10.44 0.73
C TYR A 117 18.76 -10.80 2.21
N VAL A 118 18.24 -9.90 3.01
CA VAL A 118 18.01 -10.09 4.44
C VAL A 118 16.52 -9.88 4.69
N TYR A 119 15.91 -10.67 5.56
CA TYR A 119 14.61 -10.29 6.11
C TYR A 119 14.60 -10.37 7.63
N VAL A 120 13.71 -9.56 8.22
CA VAL A 120 13.31 -9.68 9.61
C VAL A 120 11.84 -10.04 9.68
N GLU A 121 11.43 -10.65 10.79
CA GLU A 121 10.02 -11.00 11.03
C GLU A 121 9.62 -10.71 12.48
N ILE A 122 8.41 -10.19 12.66
CA ILE A 122 7.74 -9.98 13.96
C ILE A 122 6.31 -10.53 13.91
N GLY A 123 5.70 -10.69 15.08
CA GLY A 123 4.37 -11.29 15.24
C GLY A 123 4.45 -12.74 15.71
N ASP A 124 3.29 -13.41 15.77
CA ASP A 124 3.20 -14.79 16.23
C ASP A 124 3.77 -15.75 15.16
N PRO A 125 4.84 -16.53 15.46
CA PRO A 125 5.45 -17.45 14.49
C PRO A 125 4.48 -18.54 13.99
N GLU A 126 3.41 -18.84 14.72
CA GLU A 126 2.41 -19.84 14.35
C GLU A 126 1.27 -19.26 13.50
N ALA A 127 1.23 -17.94 13.28
CA ALA A 127 0.18 -17.31 12.48
C ALA A 127 0.21 -17.86 11.04
N PRO A 128 -0.95 -18.26 10.48
CA PRO A 128 -1.03 -18.96 9.20
C PRO A 128 -0.67 -18.08 8.00
N GLU A 129 -0.69 -16.76 8.18
CA GLU A 129 -0.49 -15.76 7.14
C GLU A 129 0.62 -14.78 7.52
N MET A 130 1.22 -14.19 6.49
CA MET A 130 2.25 -13.18 6.61
C MET A 130 1.97 -12.05 5.62
N ILE A 131 2.15 -10.81 6.08
CA ILE A 131 2.24 -9.63 5.23
C ILE A 131 3.68 -9.20 5.08
N MET A 132 4.00 -8.59 3.94
CA MET A 132 5.38 -8.25 3.60
C MET A 132 5.55 -6.78 3.24
N ALA A 133 6.62 -6.17 3.73
CA ALA A 133 7.22 -5.04 3.06
C ALA A 133 8.46 -5.53 2.30
N LEU A 134 8.47 -5.40 0.97
CA LEU A 134 9.60 -5.76 0.12
C LEU A 134 10.21 -4.49 -0.48
N SER A 135 11.43 -4.17 -0.08
CA SER A 135 12.12 -2.92 -0.48
C SER A 135 13.57 -3.20 -0.84
N HIS A 136 14.34 -2.20 -1.30
CA HIS A 136 15.73 -2.42 -1.72
C HIS A 136 16.74 -1.40 -1.17
N LEU A 137 17.97 -1.87 -0.98
CA LEU A 137 19.07 -1.08 -0.40
C LEU A 137 20.10 -0.64 -1.46
N ASP A 138 19.96 -1.03 -2.73
CA ASP A 138 20.81 -0.51 -3.79
C ASP A 138 20.30 0.82 -4.35
N SER A 139 21.15 1.43 -5.18
CA SER A 139 20.84 2.68 -5.88
C SER A 139 21.36 2.58 -7.32
N PRO A 140 20.79 3.33 -8.27
CA PRO A 140 21.11 3.12 -9.68
C PRO A 140 22.42 3.78 -10.09
N THR A 141 23.06 3.19 -11.11
CA THR A 141 24.22 3.81 -11.78
C THR A 141 23.91 5.21 -12.31
N ALA A 142 22.64 5.51 -12.62
CA ALA A 142 22.21 6.81 -13.10
C ALA A 142 22.57 7.95 -12.13
N SER A 143 22.48 7.73 -10.81
CA SER A 143 22.83 8.69 -9.76
C SER A 143 24.30 9.11 -9.75
N VAL A 144 25.17 8.31 -10.40
CA VAL A 144 26.62 8.49 -10.40
C VAL A 144 27.22 8.41 -11.81
N SER A 145 26.46 8.81 -12.83
CA SER A 145 27.03 9.08 -14.15
C SER A 145 28.11 10.17 -14.05
N ALA A 146 29.03 10.25 -15.02
CA ALA A 146 30.09 11.25 -15.00
C ALA A 146 29.55 12.69 -14.85
N ALA A 147 28.43 13.01 -15.51
CA ALA A 147 27.79 14.32 -15.41
C ALA A 147 27.15 14.57 -14.02
N GLN A 148 26.59 13.53 -13.40
CA GLN A 148 26.02 13.63 -12.05
C GLN A 148 27.12 13.76 -10.99
N LEU A 149 28.24 13.04 -11.14
CA LEU A 149 29.38 13.14 -10.22
C LEU A 149 29.91 14.58 -10.11
N GLU A 150 29.94 15.35 -11.19
CA GLU A 150 30.33 16.77 -11.19
C GLU A 150 29.34 17.68 -10.42
N ARG A 151 28.12 17.21 -10.16
CA ARG A 151 27.03 17.97 -9.50
C ARG A 151 26.87 17.66 -8.02
N TRP A 152 27.36 16.51 -7.57
CA TRP A 152 27.29 16.13 -6.16
C TRP A 152 28.00 17.16 -5.28
N ARG A 153 27.35 17.51 -4.18
CA ARG A 153 27.89 18.37 -3.13
C ARG A 153 28.27 17.56 -1.90
N ASP A 154 29.45 17.82 -1.37
CA ASP A 154 29.80 17.39 -0.02
C ASP A 154 29.14 18.27 1.06
N ALA A 155 29.30 17.89 2.33
CA ALA A 155 28.75 18.62 3.48
C ALA A 155 29.26 20.08 3.61
N ASP A 156 30.41 20.38 3.02
CA ASP A 156 31.01 21.71 2.97
C ASP A 156 30.52 22.54 1.77
N GLY A 157 29.73 21.94 0.87
CA GLY A 157 29.11 22.55 -0.30
C GLY A 157 29.97 22.54 -1.56
N ASN A 158 31.13 21.84 -1.54
CA ASN A 158 32.00 21.74 -2.71
C ASN A 158 31.41 20.79 -3.76
N LEU A 159 31.53 21.15 -5.04
CA LEU A 159 31.04 20.35 -6.16
C LEU A 159 32.07 19.30 -6.61
N GLY A 160 31.60 18.10 -6.95
CA GLY A 160 32.43 17.09 -7.60
C GLY A 160 33.42 16.39 -6.69
N THR A 161 33.22 16.48 -5.37
CA THR A 161 34.07 15.77 -4.40
C THR A 161 33.95 14.26 -4.60
N GLU A 162 35.10 13.59 -4.73
CA GLU A 162 35.16 12.13 -4.91
C GLU A 162 34.48 11.42 -3.72
N GLY A 163 33.55 10.52 -4.01
CA GLY A 163 32.80 9.77 -2.99
C GLY A 163 31.64 10.52 -2.32
N ALA A 164 31.36 11.78 -2.69
CA ALA A 164 30.29 12.57 -2.05
C ALA A 164 28.91 11.90 -2.04
N TYR A 165 28.60 11.12 -3.08
CA TYR A 165 27.32 10.41 -3.20
C TYR A 165 27.09 9.33 -2.11
N HIS A 166 28.15 8.78 -1.51
CA HIS A 166 28.08 7.83 -0.38
C HIS A 166 28.72 8.38 0.89
N ALA A 167 28.80 9.70 1.03
CA ALA A 167 29.22 10.39 2.25
C ALA A 167 28.05 11.22 2.79
N PRO A 168 26.97 10.57 3.25
CA PRO A 168 25.73 11.24 3.58
C PRO A 168 25.89 12.21 4.76
N TYR A 169 25.08 13.26 4.74
CA TYR A 169 25.10 14.33 5.72
C TYR A 169 23.72 14.95 5.91
N ILE A 170 23.55 15.66 7.02
CA ILE A 170 22.34 16.39 7.36
C ILE A 170 22.66 17.87 7.37
N LYS A 171 21.82 18.66 6.70
CA LYS A 171 21.94 20.11 6.69
C LYS A 171 20.61 20.77 6.38
N ASP A 172 20.30 21.84 7.12
CA ASP A 172 19.11 22.68 6.89
C ASP A 172 17.78 21.88 6.85
N GLY A 173 17.68 20.82 7.67
CA GLY A 173 16.50 19.96 7.75
C GLY A 173 16.41 18.86 6.69
N TRP A 174 17.45 18.66 5.88
CA TRP A 174 17.51 17.64 4.84
C TRP A 174 18.63 16.63 5.10
N ILE A 175 18.35 15.35 4.82
CA ILE A 175 19.36 14.29 4.73
C ILE A 175 19.75 14.15 3.25
N TYR A 176 21.04 14.16 2.95
CA TYR A 176 21.59 14.02 1.60
C TYR A 176 22.37 12.71 1.47
N GLY A 177 22.25 12.05 0.32
CA GLY A 177 22.99 10.83 -0.01
C GLY A 177 22.30 10.02 -1.10
N ALA A 178 23.07 9.28 -1.89
CA ALA A 178 22.49 8.36 -2.86
C ALA A 178 21.73 7.26 -2.11
N GLY A 179 20.50 6.99 -2.53
CA GLY A 179 19.64 6.00 -1.89
C GLY A 179 18.83 6.53 -0.70
N ILE A 180 18.97 7.79 -0.31
CA ILE A 180 18.18 8.38 0.78
C ILE A 180 16.69 8.41 0.47
N GLN A 181 16.30 8.60 -0.80
CA GLN A 181 14.91 8.59 -1.23
C GLN A 181 14.56 7.38 -2.11
N ASP A 182 15.54 6.73 -2.73
CA ASP A 182 15.35 5.55 -3.59
C ASP A 182 16.51 4.55 -3.52
N ASP A 183 16.45 3.52 -2.68
CA ASP A 183 15.36 3.21 -1.72
C ASP A 183 15.90 2.77 -0.33
N SER A 184 17.17 3.05 -0.06
CA SER A 184 17.76 2.72 1.25
C SER A 184 17.07 3.44 2.40
N GLY A 185 16.78 4.73 2.26
CA GLY A 185 16.10 5.50 3.30
C GLY A 185 14.70 4.96 3.60
N PRO A 186 13.82 4.82 2.61
CA PRO A 186 12.47 4.28 2.83
C PRO A 186 12.46 2.80 3.24
N THR A 187 13.43 1.98 2.79
CA THR A 187 13.63 0.62 3.31
C THR A 187 13.93 0.63 4.81
N LEU A 188 14.80 1.54 5.26
CA LEU A 188 15.13 1.67 6.67
C LEU A 188 13.99 2.29 7.49
N ALA A 189 13.21 3.20 6.90
CA ALA A 189 11.96 3.66 7.50
C ALA A 189 10.96 2.51 7.72
N THR A 190 10.82 1.62 6.75
CA THR A 190 10.01 0.41 6.87
C THR A 190 10.53 -0.51 8.00
N LEU A 191 11.85 -0.72 8.10
CA LEU A 191 12.45 -1.48 9.19
C LEU A 191 12.17 -0.84 10.56
N LEU A 192 12.32 0.48 10.68
CA LEU A 192 12.09 1.20 11.93
C LEU A 192 10.60 1.33 12.29
N ALA A 193 9.70 1.34 11.29
CA ALA A 193 8.27 1.22 11.52
C ALA A 193 7.92 -0.15 12.13
N ALA A 194 8.50 -1.25 11.62
CA ALA A 194 8.35 -2.57 12.25
C ALA A 194 8.95 -2.60 13.67
N LYS A 195 10.07 -1.91 13.91
CA LYS A 195 10.63 -1.74 15.25
C LYS A 195 9.67 -1.00 16.17
N ALA A 196 9.07 0.10 15.73
CA ALA A 196 8.07 0.84 16.50
C ALA A 196 6.85 -0.02 16.84
N LEU A 197 6.34 -0.82 15.89
CA LEU A 197 5.24 -1.77 16.15
C LEU A 197 5.62 -2.84 17.18
N MET A 198 6.87 -3.33 17.14
CA MET A 198 7.38 -4.28 18.13
C MET A 198 7.43 -3.68 19.54
N GLU A 199 7.84 -2.43 19.69
CA GLU A 199 7.85 -1.73 20.98
C GLU A 199 6.44 -1.34 21.45
N ALA A 200 5.56 -0.97 20.53
CA ALA A 200 4.16 -0.66 20.81
C ALA A 200 3.41 -1.87 21.40
N GLY A 201 3.84 -3.10 21.07
CA GLY A 201 3.29 -4.33 21.66
C GLY A 201 1.82 -4.57 21.31
N LEU A 202 1.34 -4.00 20.21
CA LEU A 202 -0.07 -4.07 19.81
C LEU A 202 -0.42 -5.45 19.21
N PRO A 203 -1.67 -5.92 19.36
CA PRO A 203 -2.12 -7.19 18.79
C PRO A 203 -2.03 -7.23 17.26
N MET A 204 -1.57 -8.37 16.74
CA MET A 204 -1.47 -8.70 15.33
C MET A 204 -1.96 -10.12 15.08
N ASP A 205 -2.63 -10.34 13.95
CA ASP A 205 -3.18 -11.63 13.55
C ASP A 205 -2.31 -12.33 12.48
N ARG A 206 -1.45 -11.55 11.82
CA ARG A 206 -0.48 -11.99 10.81
C ARG A 206 0.93 -11.65 11.24
N ARG A 207 1.90 -12.40 10.72
CA ARG A 207 3.32 -12.03 10.81
C ARG A 207 3.60 -10.85 9.89
N ILE A 208 4.52 -9.98 10.30
CA ILE A 208 5.05 -8.91 9.45
C ILE A 208 6.47 -9.27 9.07
N ARG A 209 6.75 -9.38 7.77
CA ARG A 209 8.10 -9.63 7.23
C ARG A 209 8.61 -8.42 6.49
N ILE A 210 9.79 -7.93 6.88
CA ILE A 210 10.48 -6.87 6.13
C ILE A 210 11.61 -7.52 5.34
N ALA A 211 11.43 -7.65 4.02
CA ALA A 211 12.41 -8.20 3.10
C ALA A 211 13.19 -7.07 2.43
N MET A 212 14.52 -7.09 2.64
CA MET A 212 15.42 -6.02 2.23
C MET A 212 16.39 -6.49 1.14
N GLY A 213 16.20 -5.80 0.02
CA GLY A 213 16.84 -5.95 -1.25
C GLY A 213 18.19 -5.23 -1.42
N ILE A 214 18.83 -5.29 -2.59
CA ILE A 214 20.17 -4.82 -2.96
C ILE A 214 20.53 -5.04 -4.46
N TYR A 215 19.66 -5.48 -5.38
CA TYR A 215 19.92 -5.39 -6.84
C TYR A 215 18.65 -5.08 -7.67
N GLU A 216 17.73 -4.25 -7.14
CA GLU A 216 16.57 -3.79 -7.90
C GLU A 216 17.02 -2.95 -9.11
N ASP A 217 17.90 -1.98 -8.86
CA ASP A 217 18.31 -0.91 -9.79
C ASP A 217 19.33 -1.37 -10.85
N GLY A 218 19.72 -2.64 -10.82
CA GLY A 218 20.65 -3.21 -11.79
C GLY A 218 20.98 -4.66 -11.48
N GLY A 219 20.35 -5.56 -12.25
CA GLY A 219 20.53 -6.99 -12.08
C GLY A 219 21.88 -7.50 -12.58
N PRO A 220 22.48 -8.49 -11.91
CA PRO A 220 23.64 -9.23 -12.38
C PRO A 220 23.30 -10.27 -13.45
N GLY A 221 22.10 -10.22 -14.06
CA GLY A 221 21.59 -11.22 -15.00
C GLY A 221 20.94 -12.42 -14.32
N THR A 222 20.01 -13.11 -14.99
CA THR A 222 19.23 -14.23 -14.42
C THR A 222 19.73 -15.59 -14.92
N PRO A 223 19.96 -16.59 -14.04
CA PRO A 223 20.28 -17.95 -14.47
C PRO A 223 19.19 -18.54 -15.37
N THR A 224 19.56 -19.40 -16.31
CA THR A 224 18.58 -20.04 -17.19
C THR A 224 17.78 -21.13 -16.44
N ALA A 225 16.63 -21.51 -16.97
CA ALA A 225 15.87 -22.66 -16.46
C ALA A 225 16.75 -23.93 -16.36
N ALA A 226 17.64 -24.16 -17.34
CA ALA A 226 18.58 -25.27 -17.32
C ALA A 226 19.59 -25.17 -16.16
N ASP A 227 20.12 -23.96 -15.89
CA ASP A 227 21.01 -23.73 -14.75
C ASP A 227 20.29 -24.02 -13.42
N THR A 228 19.03 -23.56 -13.27
CA THR A 228 18.26 -23.78 -12.04
C THR A 228 17.86 -25.24 -11.83
N ALA A 229 17.59 -25.98 -12.90
CA ALA A 229 17.26 -27.40 -12.84
C ALA A 229 18.42 -28.25 -12.30
N THR A 230 19.66 -27.74 -12.32
CA THR A 230 20.80 -28.42 -11.68
C THR A 230 20.72 -28.42 -10.15
N PHE A 231 19.93 -27.53 -9.55
CA PHE A 231 19.77 -27.39 -8.11
C PHE A 231 18.36 -27.75 -7.63
N GLN A 232 17.31 -27.41 -8.38
CA GLN A 232 15.92 -27.65 -7.98
C GLN A 232 15.22 -28.67 -8.88
N SER A 233 14.31 -29.43 -8.29
CA SER A 233 13.50 -30.43 -9.01
C SER A 233 12.31 -29.81 -9.77
N ILE A 234 11.77 -28.70 -9.27
CA ILE A 234 10.61 -28.01 -9.86
C ILE A 234 11.04 -26.56 -10.16
N PRO A 235 11.69 -26.29 -11.32
CA PRO A 235 12.12 -24.94 -11.67
C PRO A 235 10.92 -24.07 -12.09
N TYR A 236 11.06 -22.75 -11.99
CA TYR A 236 10.10 -21.81 -12.59
C TYR A 236 10.29 -21.74 -14.11
N ASN A 237 9.18 -21.67 -14.86
CA ASN A 237 9.16 -21.84 -16.31
C ASN A 237 9.51 -20.57 -17.12
N ALA A 238 9.74 -19.43 -16.47
CA ALA A 238 10.16 -18.17 -17.09
C ALA A 238 11.26 -17.50 -16.25
N ASN A 239 12.19 -16.79 -16.89
CA ASN A 239 13.27 -16.06 -16.20
C ASN A 239 12.68 -14.82 -15.51
N PRO A 240 12.52 -14.81 -14.18
CA PRO A 240 12.05 -13.62 -13.47
C PRO A 240 13.10 -12.50 -13.48
N SER A 241 12.77 -11.31 -12.95
CA SER A 241 13.80 -10.37 -12.49
C SER A 241 14.75 -11.07 -11.51
N PHE A 242 16.06 -10.81 -11.65
CA PHE A 242 17.08 -11.51 -10.84
C PHE A 242 16.84 -11.37 -9.35
N TYR A 243 16.25 -10.26 -8.92
CA TYR A 243 16.55 -9.77 -7.61
C TYR A 243 15.63 -10.31 -6.51
N ASP A 244 14.32 -10.10 -6.61
CA ASP A 244 13.41 -10.61 -5.58
C ASP A 244 12.71 -11.89 -6.03
N ASN A 245 12.17 -11.91 -7.23
CA ASN A 245 11.44 -13.07 -7.72
C ASN A 245 12.33 -14.31 -7.87
N TRP A 246 13.52 -14.16 -8.47
CA TRP A 246 14.42 -15.31 -8.62
C TRP A 246 14.97 -15.78 -7.28
N ALA A 247 15.51 -14.87 -6.45
CA ALA A 247 16.14 -15.28 -5.20
C ALA A 247 15.11 -15.72 -4.16
N TYR A 248 13.97 -15.02 -4.04
CA TYR A 248 12.95 -15.29 -3.03
C TYR A 248 12.03 -16.46 -3.43
N LYS A 249 11.29 -16.30 -4.54
CA LYS A 249 10.26 -17.27 -4.97
C LYS A 249 10.85 -18.52 -5.62
N ASN A 250 11.86 -18.35 -6.47
CA ASN A 250 12.36 -19.48 -7.25
C ASN A 250 13.42 -20.23 -6.45
N LEU A 251 14.56 -19.60 -6.16
CA LEU A 251 15.73 -20.21 -5.54
C LEU A 251 15.44 -20.68 -4.11
N ASN A 252 14.78 -19.84 -3.33
CA ASN A 252 14.54 -20.12 -1.91
C ASN A 252 13.10 -20.49 -1.62
N ARG A 253 12.17 -20.55 -2.59
CA ARG A 253 10.73 -20.88 -2.40
C ARG A 253 10.13 -20.31 -1.11
N GLU A 254 10.49 -19.09 -0.76
CA GLU A 254 10.04 -18.52 0.51
C GLU A 254 8.52 -18.39 0.52
N GLU A 255 7.95 -18.37 1.73
CA GLU A 255 6.52 -18.17 1.93
C GLU A 255 6.03 -16.91 1.21
N MET A 256 4.92 -17.06 0.49
CA MET A 256 4.30 -15.98 -0.26
C MET A 256 3.44 -15.13 0.70
N PRO A 257 3.50 -13.79 0.62
CA PRO A 257 2.66 -12.95 1.45
C PRO A 257 1.20 -12.98 0.97
N ILE A 258 0.25 -12.78 1.90
CA ILE A 258 -1.17 -12.59 1.55
C ILE A 258 -1.42 -11.16 1.04
N ALA A 259 -0.65 -10.21 1.53
CA ALA A 259 -0.57 -8.85 1.03
C ALA A 259 0.83 -8.28 1.28
N ALA A 260 1.27 -7.38 0.42
CA ALA A 260 2.56 -6.75 0.52
C ALA A 260 2.55 -5.30 0.04
N TYR A 261 3.58 -4.55 0.40
CA TYR A 261 3.90 -3.30 -0.26
C TYR A 261 5.40 -3.16 -0.46
N THR A 262 5.80 -2.24 -1.33
CA THR A 262 7.16 -1.72 -1.38
C THR A 262 7.17 -0.25 -1.02
N SER A 263 8.22 0.17 -0.33
CA SER A 263 8.50 1.60 -0.11
C SER A 263 9.05 2.30 -1.35
N ASP A 264 9.35 1.56 -2.42
CA ASP A 264 9.81 2.13 -3.69
C ASP A 264 8.62 2.61 -4.55
N SER A 265 8.13 3.81 -4.22
CA SER A 265 7.49 4.78 -5.11
C SER A 265 7.00 6.03 -4.33
N ARG A 266 5.68 6.20 -4.15
CA ARG A 266 5.07 7.35 -3.49
C ARG A 266 3.78 6.96 -2.76
N PHE A 267 3.39 7.78 -1.81
CA PHE A 267 2.04 7.81 -1.25
C PHE A 267 1.04 8.52 -2.20
N PRO A 268 -0.28 8.31 -2.04
CA PRO A 268 -0.92 7.47 -1.02
C PRO A 268 -0.78 5.97 -1.31
N VAL A 269 -1.07 5.52 -2.53
CA VAL A 269 -0.93 4.12 -2.96
C VAL A 269 -0.73 4.11 -4.47
N ILE A 270 0.19 3.29 -4.96
CA ILE A 270 0.35 3.02 -6.40
C ILE A 270 -0.19 1.65 -6.73
N VAL A 271 -1.19 1.63 -7.61
CA VAL A 271 -1.93 0.40 -7.99
C VAL A 271 -1.43 -0.24 -9.28
N GLY A 272 -0.61 0.48 -10.06
CA GLY A 272 -0.10 -0.02 -11.33
C GLY A 272 0.69 0.99 -12.13
N ASN A 273 1.12 0.57 -13.31
CA ASN A 273 1.84 1.37 -14.29
C ASN A 273 0.90 1.92 -15.36
N SER A 274 0.84 3.25 -15.47
CA SER A 274 -0.04 3.95 -16.39
C SER A 274 0.44 3.85 -17.85
N GLY A 275 -0.52 3.72 -18.78
CA GLY A 275 -0.27 3.93 -20.22
C GLY A 275 0.03 5.40 -20.51
N SER A 276 0.66 5.73 -21.64
CA SER A 276 1.00 7.13 -21.94
C SER A 276 0.94 7.52 -23.41
N VAL A 277 0.66 8.79 -23.64
CA VAL A 277 0.76 9.46 -24.95
C VAL A 277 1.17 10.91 -24.75
N THR A 278 1.95 11.47 -25.68
CA THR A 278 2.41 12.86 -25.60
C THR A 278 2.18 13.58 -26.93
N PRO A 279 0.94 14.00 -27.24
CA PRO A 279 0.70 14.81 -28.42
C PRO A 279 1.30 16.22 -28.27
N SER A 280 1.42 16.92 -29.39
CA SER A 280 1.73 18.33 -29.42
C SER A 280 0.45 19.14 -29.51
N VAL A 281 0.30 20.16 -28.66
CA VAL A 281 -0.70 21.22 -28.75
C VAL A 281 -0.04 22.46 -29.35
N SER A 282 -0.64 23.09 -30.35
CA SER A 282 -0.05 24.25 -31.03
C SER A 282 -1.06 25.27 -31.52
N MET A 283 -0.62 26.53 -31.58
CA MET A 283 -1.36 27.64 -32.18
C MET A 283 -0.40 28.52 -32.99
N ASP A 284 -0.87 29.01 -34.13
CA ASP A 284 -0.13 29.96 -34.96
C ASP A 284 -0.40 31.41 -34.48
N LEU A 285 0.65 32.07 -33.98
CA LEU A 285 0.62 33.46 -33.52
C LEU A 285 1.22 34.44 -34.54
N SER A 286 1.55 33.99 -35.75
CA SER A 286 2.22 34.82 -36.78
C SER A 286 1.43 36.07 -37.15
N ALA A 287 0.10 36.06 -36.99
CA ALA A 287 -0.76 37.23 -37.18
C ALA A 287 -0.49 38.38 -36.21
N ASP A 288 0.24 38.15 -35.11
CA ASP A 288 0.64 39.19 -34.16
C ASP A 288 1.94 39.90 -34.55
N THR A 289 2.52 39.56 -35.69
CA THR A 289 3.74 40.21 -36.20
C THR A 289 3.54 41.73 -36.30
N GLY A 290 4.44 42.49 -35.67
CA GLY A 290 4.41 43.96 -35.66
C GLY A 290 3.41 44.59 -34.69
N ARG A 291 2.66 43.79 -33.91
CA ARG A 291 1.82 44.30 -32.83
C ARG A 291 2.64 44.53 -31.56
N ALA A 292 2.29 45.56 -30.80
CA ALA A 292 2.82 45.73 -29.46
C ALA A 292 2.37 44.57 -28.56
N PHE A 293 3.22 44.20 -27.60
CA PHE A 293 3.07 43.05 -26.70
C PHE A 293 3.10 41.67 -27.39
N ARG A 294 3.51 41.57 -28.66
CA ARG A 294 3.68 40.26 -29.32
C ARG A 294 4.72 39.40 -28.58
N LEU A 295 4.48 38.09 -28.55
CA LEU A 295 5.42 37.13 -27.99
C LEU A 295 6.66 37.01 -28.89
N THR A 296 7.85 37.15 -28.32
CA THR A 296 9.13 36.93 -29.02
C THR A 296 9.86 35.70 -28.50
N GLU A 297 9.61 35.30 -27.26
CA GLU A 297 10.20 34.11 -26.66
C GLU A 297 9.28 33.55 -25.58
N ALA A 298 9.22 32.23 -25.45
CA ALA A 298 8.60 31.57 -24.33
C ALA A 298 9.38 30.30 -23.97
N THR A 299 9.85 30.21 -22.72
CA THR A 299 10.64 29.08 -22.22
C THR A 299 10.08 28.55 -20.90
N ALA A 300 10.26 27.26 -20.65
CA ALA A 300 9.82 26.59 -19.43
C ALA A 300 10.96 25.79 -18.79
N GLY A 301 11.01 25.73 -17.46
CA GLY A 301 12.07 25.06 -16.72
C GLY A 301 11.62 24.62 -15.33
N VAL A 302 12.60 24.29 -14.49
CA VAL A 302 12.38 23.98 -13.07
C VAL A 302 12.40 25.27 -12.25
N THR A 303 11.58 25.30 -11.20
CA THR A 303 11.51 26.38 -10.22
C THR A 303 12.88 26.73 -9.63
N LEU A 304 13.07 28.00 -9.30
CA LEU A 304 14.21 28.49 -8.52
C LEU A 304 13.79 28.67 -7.06
N ARG A 305 14.72 28.45 -6.14
CA ARG A 305 14.52 28.69 -4.71
C ARG A 305 15.72 29.42 -4.11
N GLU A 306 15.45 30.53 -3.44
CA GLU A 306 16.46 31.29 -2.72
C GLU A 306 17.08 30.42 -1.61
N GLY A 307 18.41 30.45 -1.50
CA GLY A 307 19.15 29.63 -0.52
C GLY A 307 19.40 28.18 -0.96
N ASP A 308 18.76 27.69 -2.03
CA ASP A 308 18.93 26.31 -2.50
C ASP A 308 19.41 26.25 -3.97
N PRO A 309 20.75 26.24 -4.18
CA PRO A 309 21.31 26.15 -5.52
C PRO A 309 21.27 24.73 -6.11
N THR A 310 20.84 23.72 -5.34
CA THR A 310 20.80 22.31 -5.78
C THR A 310 19.48 21.96 -6.44
N LEU A 311 18.39 22.67 -6.15
CA LEU A 311 17.04 22.32 -6.63
C LEU A 311 16.95 22.07 -8.15
N LYS A 312 17.75 22.78 -8.95
CA LYS A 312 17.83 22.57 -10.40
C LYS A 312 18.28 21.17 -10.81
N ASP A 313 19.01 20.47 -9.94
CA ASP A 313 19.58 19.15 -10.23
C ASP A 313 18.50 18.06 -10.25
N ILE A 314 17.31 18.31 -9.68
CA ILE A 314 16.13 17.44 -9.78
C ILE A 314 15.71 17.18 -11.24
N ALA A 315 16.07 18.09 -12.16
CA ALA A 315 15.80 17.95 -13.58
C ALA A 315 16.59 16.82 -14.25
N TYR A 316 17.65 16.31 -13.61
CA TYR A 316 18.50 15.25 -14.15
C TYR A 316 18.20 13.85 -13.59
N GLY A 317 17.12 13.72 -12.81
CA GLY A 317 16.64 12.43 -12.31
C GLY A 317 16.03 11.55 -13.41
N SER A 318 15.46 10.41 -13.01
CA SER A 318 14.92 9.41 -13.93
C SER A 318 13.58 9.73 -14.57
N THR A 319 12.99 10.88 -14.23
CA THR A 319 11.72 11.36 -14.76
C THR A 319 11.86 12.72 -15.43
N THR A 320 10.77 13.16 -16.04
CA THR A 320 10.60 14.54 -16.48
C THR A 320 9.77 15.34 -15.49
N GLN A 321 10.22 16.56 -15.22
CA GLN A 321 9.51 17.51 -14.37
C GLN A 321 8.43 18.24 -15.17
N ILE A 322 7.36 18.60 -14.47
CA ILE A 322 6.35 19.57 -14.89
C ILE A 322 6.99 20.95 -14.87
N ALA A 323 6.66 21.78 -15.85
CA ALA A 323 7.10 23.17 -15.91
C ALA A 323 6.68 23.93 -14.64
N SER A 324 7.62 24.05 -13.70
CA SER A 324 7.47 24.76 -12.44
C SER A 324 8.04 26.18 -12.51
N ARG A 325 8.70 26.52 -13.64
CA ARG A 325 9.11 27.86 -14.04
C ARG A 325 8.74 28.13 -15.50
N ALA A 326 8.30 29.34 -15.81
CA ALA A 326 8.03 29.77 -17.19
C ALA A 326 8.41 31.24 -17.38
N ILE A 327 8.97 31.57 -18.54
CA ILE A 327 9.42 32.91 -18.89
C ILE A 327 8.80 33.27 -20.24
N PHE A 328 8.11 34.41 -20.29
CA PHE A 328 7.49 34.96 -21.48
C PHE A 328 8.11 36.32 -21.78
N THR A 329 8.62 36.49 -22.99
CA THR A 329 9.25 37.74 -23.44
C THR A 329 8.38 38.37 -24.51
N LEU A 330 7.97 39.61 -24.27
CA LEU A 330 7.10 40.39 -25.14
C LEU A 330 7.87 41.58 -25.73
N ASP A 331 7.66 41.82 -27.02
CA ASP A 331 8.09 43.03 -27.71
C ASP A 331 7.04 44.11 -27.53
N VAL A 332 7.37 45.13 -26.74
CA VAL A 332 6.48 46.26 -26.44
C VAL A 332 6.78 47.50 -27.29
N THR A 333 7.49 47.31 -28.42
CA THR A 333 7.68 48.36 -29.41
C THR A 333 6.32 48.87 -29.88
N GLY A 334 6.12 50.19 -29.84
CA GLY A 334 4.86 50.83 -30.21
C GLY A 334 3.85 50.97 -29.06
N ALA A 335 4.07 50.38 -27.88
CA ALA A 335 3.27 50.65 -26.69
C ALA A 335 3.74 51.93 -25.97
N THR A 336 2.80 52.76 -25.53
CA THR A 336 3.04 53.95 -24.70
C THR A 336 3.49 53.55 -23.28
N PRO A 337 4.19 54.44 -22.54
CA PRO A 337 4.55 54.18 -21.15
C PRO A 337 3.34 53.81 -20.27
N ALA A 338 2.20 54.48 -20.48
CA ALA A 338 0.97 54.21 -19.73
C ALA A 338 0.39 52.81 -20.01
N GLU A 339 0.47 52.32 -21.25
CA GLU A 339 0.06 50.94 -21.59
C GLU A 339 1.01 49.92 -20.96
N ARG A 340 2.32 50.17 -21.00
CA ARG A 340 3.32 49.29 -20.34
C ARG A 340 3.07 49.21 -18.84
N GLU A 341 2.86 50.34 -18.17
CA GLU A 341 2.54 50.39 -16.74
C GLU A 341 1.22 49.70 -16.41
N ARG A 342 0.18 49.92 -17.22
CA ARG A 342 -1.15 49.32 -17.03
C ARG A 342 -1.11 47.79 -17.16
N PHE A 343 -0.37 47.28 -18.14
CA PHE A 343 -0.16 45.85 -18.32
C PHE A 343 0.53 45.23 -17.09
N VAL A 344 1.65 45.83 -16.66
CA VAL A 344 2.42 45.34 -15.49
C VAL A 344 1.58 45.43 -14.21
N ALA A 345 0.84 46.51 -14.01
CA ALA A 345 -0.06 46.67 -12.87
C ALA A 345 -1.17 45.61 -12.84
N ALA A 346 -1.73 45.24 -14.00
CA ALA A 346 -2.72 44.19 -14.10
C ALA A 346 -2.15 42.80 -13.76
N VAL A 347 -0.98 42.45 -14.31
CA VAL A 347 -0.28 41.18 -14.00
C VAL A 347 0.03 41.08 -12.51
N THR A 348 0.62 42.12 -11.94
CA THR A 348 0.99 42.14 -10.52
C THR A 348 -0.23 42.12 -9.60
N SER A 349 -1.29 42.87 -9.93
CA SER A 349 -2.55 42.84 -9.17
C SER A 349 -3.22 41.46 -9.23
N ALA A 350 -3.22 40.82 -10.41
CA ALA A 350 -3.76 39.48 -10.61
C ALA A 350 -2.99 38.43 -9.80
N ALA A 351 -1.66 38.54 -9.75
CA ALA A 351 -0.80 37.68 -8.92
C ALA A 351 -1.02 37.92 -7.42
N THR A 352 -1.11 39.18 -6.98
CA THR A 352 -1.41 39.52 -5.58
C THR A 352 -2.78 39.02 -5.14
N ALA A 353 -3.81 39.17 -5.96
CA ALA A 353 -5.16 38.69 -5.67
C ALA A 353 -5.21 37.15 -5.49
N ARG A 354 -4.28 36.43 -6.11
CA ARG A 354 -4.14 34.97 -6.03
C ARG A 354 -3.09 34.51 -5.01
N GLY A 355 -2.55 35.43 -4.20
CA GLY A 355 -1.58 35.13 -3.15
C GLY A 355 -0.16 34.79 -3.63
N TRP A 356 0.18 35.10 -4.88
CA TRP A 356 1.53 34.87 -5.43
C TRP A 356 2.49 36.04 -5.19
N LEU A 357 1.95 37.20 -4.82
CA LEU A 357 2.72 38.40 -4.46
C LEU A 357 2.13 39.10 -3.22
N PRO A 358 2.97 39.74 -2.39
CA PRO A 358 4.43 39.76 -2.47
C PRO A 358 5.05 38.41 -2.06
N ALA A 359 6.31 38.19 -2.42
CA ALA A 359 7.08 37.06 -1.91
C ALA A 359 7.27 37.19 -0.40
N ALA A 360 7.29 36.06 0.33
CA ALA A 360 7.75 36.05 1.71
C ALA A 360 9.24 36.44 1.78
N ALA A 361 9.68 36.99 2.91
CA ALA A 361 11.08 37.37 3.08
C ALA A 361 12.00 36.15 2.90
N GLY A 362 13.05 36.27 2.07
CA GLY A 362 14.00 35.19 1.79
C GLY A 362 13.46 34.10 0.86
N THR A 363 12.40 34.38 0.09
CA THR A 363 11.85 33.45 -0.90
C THR A 363 11.89 34.04 -2.31
N THR A 364 12.02 33.16 -3.30
CA THR A 364 11.96 33.55 -4.71
C THR A 364 10.55 34.05 -5.06
N PRO A 365 10.40 35.26 -5.64
CA PRO A 365 9.08 35.75 -6.03
C PRO A 365 8.42 34.84 -7.06
N LYS A 366 7.14 34.52 -6.83
CA LYS A 366 6.39 33.64 -7.73
C LYS A 366 6.05 34.29 -9.07
N VAL A 367 5.97 35.61 -9.12
CA VAL A 367 5.80 36.38 -10.36
C VAL A 367 6.78 37.54 -10.38
N GLN A 368 7.50 37.72 -11.49
CA GLN A 368 8.41 38.82 -11.71
C GLN A 368 8.16 39.44 -13.07
N THR A 369 8.22 40.77 -13.14
CA THR A 369 8.14 41.50 -14.40
C THR A 369 9.37 42.40 -14.55
N ALA A 370 10.01 42.39 -15.71
CA ALA A 370 11.16 43.23 -16.00
C ALA A 370 10.98 43.94 -17.34
N LEU A 371 11.16 45.26 -17.37
CA LEU A 371 11.12 46.07 -18.60
C LEU A 371 12.51 46.64 -18.87
N THR A 372 13.15 46.21 -19.96
CA THR A 372 14.45 46.72 -20.41
C THR A 372 14.33 47.21 -21.85
N GLY A 373 14.30 48.53 -22.03
CA GLY A 373 14.01 49.14 -23.34
C GLY A 373 12.60 48.79 -23.82
N ASP A 374 12.50 48.11 -24.96
CA ASP A 374 11.24 47.64 -25.55
C ASP A 374 11.00 46.13 -25.34
N VAL A 375 11.71 45.52 -24.39
CA VAL A 375 11.55 44.12 -24.02
C VAL A 375 10.93 44.03 -22.63
N LEU A 376 9.75 43.41 -22.55
CA LEU A 376 9.05 43.12 -21.30
C LEU A 376 9.09 41.61 -21.05
N THR A 377 9.62 41.18 -19.91
CA THR A 377 9.64 39.78 -19.49
C THR A 377 8.66 39.57 -18.33
N ILE A 378 7.91 38.48 -18.39
CA ILE A 378 7.13 37.94 -17.27
C ILE A 378 7.71 36.58 -16.92
N GLU A 379 8.15 36.43 -15.69
CA GLU A 379 8.65 35.16 -15.16
C GLU A 379 7.71 34.66 -14.07
N VAL A 380 7.39 33.37 -14.13
CA VAL A 380 6.46 32.67 -13.25
C VAL A 380 7.21 31.51 -12.62
N ASN A 381 7.16 31.43 -11.30
CA ASN A 381 7.87 30.46 -10.46
C ASN A 381 6.88 29.85 -9.46
N THR A 382 6.74 28.53 -9.45
CA THR A 382 5.69 27.85 -8.66
C THR A 382 6.15 27.42 -7.27
N ASP A 383 7.46 27.49 -6.99
CA ASP A 383 8.15 27.06 -5.75
C ASP A 383 8.27 25.54 -5.56
N VAL A 384 7.42 24.75 -6.22
CA VAL A 384 7.39 23.28 -6.10
C VAL A 384 7.77 22.64 -7.44
N ALA A 385 8.84 21.85 -7.45
CA ALA A 385 9.17 20.97 -8.56
C ALA A 385 8.38 19.67 -8.42
N MET A 386 7.62 19.30 -9.44
CA MET A 386 6.76 18.12 -9.43
C MET A 386 6.87 17.39 -10.77
N GLU A 387 6.75 16.07 -10.75
CA GLU A 387 6.81 15.23 -11.96
C GLU A 387 5.43 14.77 -12.44
N MET A 388 5.40 14.18 -13.63
CA MET A 388 4.28 13.30 -14.01
C MET A 388 4.43 11.94 -13.32
N PRO A 389 3.33 11.26 -12.93
CA PRO A 389 1.93 11.50 -13.33
C PRO A 389 1.11 12.31 -12.30
N THR A 390 1.74 13.08 -11.42
CA THR A 390 1.07 13.74 -10.28
C THR A 390 1.04 15.27 -10.37
N PRO A 391 0.52 15.86 -11.47
CA PRO A 391 0.51 17.31 -11.65
C PRO A 391 -0.28 18.09 -10.60
N GLN A 392 -1.24 17.46 -9.94
CA GLN A 392 -2.08 18.06 -8.92
C GLN A 392 -1.33 18.44 -7.64
N TYR A 393 -0.18 17.81 -7.36
CA TYR A 393 0.64 18.11 -6.17
C TYR A 393 1.52 19.35 -6.35
N GLY A 394 1.56 19.92 -7.55
CA GLY A 394 2.27 21.15 -7.86
C GLY A 394 1.36 22.22 -8.49
N LYS A 395 1.98 23.09 -9.28
CA LYS A 395 1.34 24.05 -10.18
C LYS A 395 2.08 24.07 -11.50
N ASN A 396 1.40 24.43 -12.58
CA ASN A 396 2.02 24.52 -13.91
C ASN A 396 2.31 25.98 -14.29
N ALA A 397 3.59 26.36 -14.30
CA ALA A 397 4.02 27.73 -14.56
C ALA A 397 3.62 28.24 -15.95
N VAL A 398 3.48 27.36 -16.95
CA VAL A 398 3.00 27.74 -18.28
C VAL A 398 1.52 28.11 -18.22
N VAL A 399 0.70 27.32 -17.54
CA VAL A 399 -0.74 27.62 -17.34
C VAL A 399 -0.91 28.95 -16.62
N TRP A 400 -0.18 29.16 -15.53
CA TRP A 400 -0.21 30.41 -14.76
C TRP A 400 0.24 31.61 -15.58
N GLY A 401 1.35 31.49 -16.31
CA GLY A 401 1.84 32.58 -17.14
C GLY A 401 0.89 32.95 -18.27
N MET A 402 0.25 31.97 -18.91
CA MET A 402 -0.80 32.22 -19.90
C MET A 402 -2.00 32.95 -19.28
N SER A 403 -2.43 32.57 -18.07
CA SER A 403 -3.49 33.28 -17.35
C SER A 403 -3.11 34.74 -17.05
N LEU A 404 -1.91 34.99 -16.54
CA LEU A 404 -1.43 36.36 -16.26
C LEU A 404 -1.26 37.20 -17.53
N LEU A 405 -0.77 36.61 -18.63
CA LEU A 405 -0.72 37.26 -19.94
C LEU A 405 -2.12 37.67 -20.41
N SER A 406 -3.12 36.80 -20.24
CA SER A 406 -4.51 37.08 -20.57
C SER A 406 -5.04 38.30 -19.81
N GLU A 407 -4.79 38.36 -18.49
CA GLU A 407 -5.20 39.48 -17.63
C GLU A 407 -4.51 40.79 -18.05
N GLY A 408 -3.20 40.74 -18.29
CA GLY A 408 -2.42 41.91 -18.72
C GLY A 408 -2.92 42.49 -20.03
N LEU A 409 -3.13 41.65 -21.05
CA LEU A 409 -3.67 42.05 -22.35
C LEU A 409 -5.12 42.55 -22.24
N GLY A 410 -5.95 41.87 -21.43
CA GLY A 410 -7.33 42.28 -21.18
C GLY A 410 -7.43 43.66 -20.52
N ALA A 411 -6.51 43.99 -19.62
CA ALA A 411 -6.46 45.32 -19.01
C ALA A 411 -6.21 46.44 -20.03
N LEU A 412 -5.56 46.14 -21.17
CA LEU A 412 -5.36 47.05 -22.29
C LEU A 412 -6.58 47.12 -23.24
N GLY A 413 -7.61 46.31 -23.00
CA GLY A 413 -8.77 46.19 -23.88
C GLY A 413 -8.55 45.27 -25.09
N VAL A 414 -7.47 44.48 -25.10
CA VAL A 414 -7.19 43.50 -26.17
C VAL A 414 -8.07 42.26 -25.98
N THR A 415 -8.80 41.87 -27.02
CA THR A 415 -9.65 40.66 -27.05
C THR A 415 -8.98 39.50 -27.83
N ALA A 416 -9.56 38.29 -27.76
CA ALA A 416 -9.11 37.15 -28.57
C ALA A 416 -9.28 37.35 -30.09
N GLU A 417 -10.18 38.24 -30.52
CA GLU A 417 -10.29 38.63 -31.93
C GLU A 417 -9.16 39.58 -32.32
N ASP A 418 -8.70 40.41 -31.38
CA ASP A 418 -7.66 41.39 -31.61
C ASP A 418 -6.27 40.77 -31.69
N MET A 419 -5.97 39.69 -30.97
CA MET A 419 -4.59 39.15 -30.85
C MET A 419 -4.57 37.63 -30.65
N GLN A 420 -3.71 36.91 -31.39
CA GLN A 420 -3.62 35.45 -31.27
C GLN A 420 -2.99 35.02 -29.94
N LEU A 421 -2.01 35.76 -29.40
CA LEU A 421 -1.48 35.51 -28.06
C LEU A 421 -2.58 35.60 -26.99
N LYS A 422 -3.47 36.58 -27.10
CA LYS A 422 -4.63 36.72 -26.21
C LYS A 422 -5.56 35.52 -26.32
N LYS A 423 -5.87 35.08 -27.55
CA LYS A 423 -6.68 33.88 -27.81
C LYS A 423 -6.04 32.62 -27.22
N ALA A 424 -4.73 32.42 -27.42
CA ALA A 424 -4.00 31.29 -26.85
C ALA A 424 -4.03 31.32 -25.31
N ALA A 425 -3.77 32.49 -24.74
CA ALA A 425 -3.75 32.72 -23.31
C ALA A 425 -5.13 32.43 -22.66
N GLU A 426 -6.22 32.93 -23.24
CA GLU A 426 -7.59 32.62 -22.80
C GLU A 426 -7.92 31.14 -22.98
N GLY A 427 -7.56 30.54 -24.12
CA GLY A 427 -7.83 29.12 -24.38
C GLY A 427 -7.15 28.18 -23.38
N ILE A 428 -5.86 28.40 -23.06
CA ILE A 428 -5.17 27.62 -22.02
C ILE A 428 -5.78 27.88 -20.64
N THR A 429 -6.10 29.14 -20.33
CA THR A 429 -6.75 29.49 -19.06
C THR A 429 -8.06 28.72 -18.92
N ASP A 430 -8.96 28.77 -19.89
CA ASP A 430 -10.27 28.11 -19.80
C ASP A 430 -10.20 26.58 -19.65
N LEU A 431 -9.16 25.95 -20.22
CA LEU A 431 -8.95 24.50 -20.16
C LEU A 431 -8.27 24.02 -18.87
N PHE A 432 -7.42 24.86 -18.26
CA PHE A 432 -6.60 24.45 -17.12
C PHE A 432 -6.82 25.26 -15.84
N PHE A 433 -7.65 26.30 -15.89
CA PHE A 433 -7.72 27.31 -14.84
C PHE A 433 -9.11 27.96 -14.79
N ARG A 434 -9.85 27.72 -13.71
CA ARG A 434 -11.18 28.30 -13.49
C ARG A 434 -11.28 28.92 -12.12
N ASP A 435 -12.00 30.03 -12.01
CA ASP A 435 -12.25 30.73 -10.75
C ASP A 435 -10.98 31.05 -9.93
N GLY A 436 -9.86 31.28 -10.61
CA GLY A 436 -8.59 31.64 -9.97
C GLY A 436 -7.74 30.46 -9.48
N VAL A 437 -8.13 29.21 -9.78
CA VAL A 437 -7.38 27.99 -9.40
C VAL A 437 -7.31 26.98 -10.55
N GLU A 438 -6.30 26.10 -10.52
CA GLU A 438 -6.21 24.98 -11.49
C GLU A 438 -7.31 23.94 -11.26
N GLY A 439 -7.72 23.71 -9.99
CA GLY A 439 -8.75 22.73 -9.62
C GLY A 439 -8.47 21.33 -10.17
N GLU A 440 -9.52 20.66 -10.67
CA GLU A 440 -9.43 19.31 -11.26
C GLU A 440 -9.15 19.34 -12.77
N ALA A 441 -8.57 20.42 -13.31
CA ALA A 441 -8.14 20.46 -14.70
C ALA A 441 -7.17 19.32 -15.05
N TYR A 442 -6.37 18.88 -14.07
CA TYR A 442 -5.38 17.82 -14.26
C TYR A 442 -5.98 16.48 -14.67
N ILE A 443 -7.27 16.22 -14.42
CA ILE A 443 -8.00 15.04 -14.90
C ILE A 443 -8.97 15.35 -16.05
N GLY A 444 -8.91 16.57 -16.59
CA GLY A 444 -9.74 16.99 -17.71
C GLY A 444 -11.17 17.38 -17.34
N ALA A 445 -11.46 17.71 -16.07
CA ALA A 445 -12.79 18.15 -15.62
C ALA A 445 -13.31 19.40 -16.37
N TYR A 446 -12.41 20.19 -16.96
CA TYR A 446 -12.75 21.37 -17.76
C TYR A 446 -12.73 21.13 -19.27
N MET A 447 -12.40 19.92 -19.69
CA MET A 447 -12.19 19.51 -21.09
C MET A 447 -13.34 18.63 -21.62
N GLY A 448 -14.51 18.68 -20.98
CA GLY A 448 -15.71 17.98 -21.43
C GLY A 448 -15.70 16.46 -21.21
N ILE A 449 -14.73 15.93 -20.45
CA ILE A 449 -14.73 14.51 -20.08
C ILE A 449 -15.96 14.22 -19.20
N PRO A 450 -16.77 13.18 -19.52
CA PRO A 450 -17.88 12.76 -18.67
C PRO A 450 -17.45 12.48 -17.23
N ALA A 451 -18.26 12.85 -16.25
CA ALA A 451 -17.90 12.74 -14.83
C ALA A 451 -17.59 11.29 -14.40
N ASP A 452 -18.31 10.31 -14.96
CA ASP A 452 -18.11 8.87 -14.77
C ASP A 452 -16.79 8.34 -15.34
N LEU A 453 -16.13 9.12 -16.22
CA LEU A 453 -14.85 8.75 -16.83
C LEU A 453 -13.65 9.48 -16.22
N LEU A 454 -13.84 10.41 -15.29
CA LEU A 454 -12.73 11.14 -14.67
C LEU A 454 -11.88 10.24 -13.78
N ARG A 455 -12.50 9.28 -13.09
CA ARG A 455 -11.89 8.41 -12.08
C ARG A 455 -12.49 7.01 -12.16
N ASN A 456 -11.72 6.01 -11.73
CA ASN A 456 -12.24 4.67 -11.54
C ASN A 456 -13.20 4.64 -10.33
N PRO A 457 -14.40 4.06 -10.45
CA PRO A 457 -15.39 4.07 -9.37
C PRO A 457 -14.97 3.22 -8.17
N SER A 458 -14.19 2.15 -8.35
CA SER A 458 -13.81 1.25 -7.27
C SER A 458 -12.84 1.88 -6.27
N ASN A 459 -11.85 2.65 -6.74
CA ASN A 459 -10.77 3.17 -5.89
C ASN A 459 -10.44 4.66 -6.08
N GLY A 460 -11.17 5.37 -6.96
CA GLY A 460 -10.98 6.79 -7.20
C GLY A 460 -9.73 7.16 -8.01
N VAL A 461 -8.97 6.19 -8.52
CA VAL A 461 -7.79 6.44 -9.36
C VAL A 461 -8.15 7.31 -10.56
N PRO A 462 -7.43 8.41 -10.83
CA PRO A 462 -7.63 9.20 -12.04
C PRO A 462 -7.46 8.35 -13.30
N ASN A 463 -8.48 8.33 -14.16
CA ASN A 463 -8.42 7.55 -15.40
C ASN A 463 -7.52 8.21 -16.44
N LEU A 464 -7.46 9.54 -16.45
CA LEU A 464 -6.49 10.32 -17.22
C LEU A 464 -5.86 11.41 -16.35
N THR A 465 -4.58 11.70 -16.57
CA THR A 465 -3.91 12.88 -16.01
C THR A 465 -3.21 13.67 -17.12
N PHE A 466 -3.23 15.00 -17.03
CA PHE A 466 -2.75 15.93 -18.04
C PHE A 466 -1.74 16.94 -17.47
N ALA A 467 -0.65 17.19 -18.20
CA ALA A 467 0.23 18.32 -17.94
C ALA A 467 0.87 18.89 -19.20
N LEU A 468 0.76 20.20 -19.40
CA LEU A 468 1.50 20.91 -20.45
C LEU A 468 2.97 21.05 -20.06
N MET A 469 3.87 20.92 -21.03
CA MET A 469 5.30 21.12 -20.84
C MET A 469 5.90 20.26 -19.70
N ALA A 470 5.41 19.03 -19.52
CA ALA A 470 5.94 18.09 -18.53
C ALA A 470 7.12 17.26 -19.06
N ASN A 471 8.05 17.93 -19.73
CA ASN A 471 9.25 17.34 -20.33
C ASN A 471 10.53 18.06 -19.89
N ILE A 472 10.48 18.71 -18.72
CA ILE A 472 11.62 19.45 -18.21
C ILE A 472 12.60 18.45 -17.62
N ASN A 473 13.76 18.33 -18.27
CA ASN A 473 14.83 17.40 -17.89
C ASN A 473 16.22 18.04 -17.99
N SER A 474 16.28 19.36 -17.76
CA SER A 474 17.50 20.16 -17.81
C SER A 474 17.34 21.40 -16.93
N GLU A 475 18.46 21.89 -16.39
CA GLU A 475 18.52 23.20 -15.72
C GLU A 475 18.29 24.38 -16.70
N THR A 476 18.52 24.15 -18.00
CA THR A 476 18.33 25.17 -19.03
C THR A 476 16.85 25.21 -19.45
N PRO A 477 16.18 26.37 -19.37
CA PRO A 477 14.80 26.50 -19.82
C PRO A 477 14.62 26.09 -21.29
N ARG A 478 13.60 25.28 -21.55
CA ARG A 478 13.23 24.77 -22.87
C ARG A 478 12.27 25.71 -23.57
N SER A 479 12.58 26.10 -24.80
CA SER A 479 11.67 26.90 -25.62
C SER A 479 10.44 26.11 -26.07
N PHE A 480 9.29 26.77 -26.03
CA PHE A 480 8.01 26.29 -26.58
C PHE A 480 7.37 27.32 -27.55
N TYR A 481 8.15 28.30 -28.01
CA TYR A 481 7.75 29.28 -29.02
C TYR A 481 8.85 29.50 -30.05
N THR A 482 8.47 29.56 -31.33
CA THR A 482 9.40 29.84 -32.44
C THR A 482 9.05 31.18 -33.06
N ALA A 483 9.86 32.20 -32.80
CA ALA A 483 9.60 33.58 -33.24
C ALA A 483 9.49 33.73 -34.77
N ASP A 484 10.35 33.05 -35.53
CA ASP A 484 10.38 33.17 -36.99
C ASP A 484 9.10 32.68 -37.68
N SER A 485 8.44 31.68 -37.10
CA SER A 485 7.19 31.12 -37.62
C SER A 485 5.95 31.57 -36.85
N GLY A 486 6.11 32.28 -35.73
CA GLY A 486 5.03 32.57 -34.78
C GLY A 486 4.43 31.33 -34.13
N SER A 487 5.09 30.17 -34.20
CA SER A 487 4.52 28.90 -33.73
C SER A 487 4.66 28.75 -32.21
N LEU A 488 3.53 28.78 -31.50
CA LEU A 488 3.43 28.31 -30.11
C LEU A 488 3.20 26.80 -30.12
N ARG A 489 4.08 26.02 -29.48
CA ARG A 489 4.04 24.56 -29.51
C ARG A 489 4.40 23.94 -28.16
N MET A 490 3.42 23.34 -27.50
CA MET A 490 3.54 22.75 -26.16
C MET A 490 3.21 21.24 -26.22
N PRO A 491 4.12 20.32 -25.86
CA PRO A 491 3.74 18.94 -25.59
C PRO A 491 2.75 18.85 -24.42
N LEU A 492 1.72 18.03 -24.58
CA LEU A 492 0.75 17.66 -23.56
C LEU A 492 1.02 16.23 -23.13
N TYR A 493 1.41 16.03 -21.88
CA TYR A 493 1.64 14.69 -21.34
C TYR A 493 0.32 14.13 -20.83
N VAL A 494 -0.05 12.95 -21.33
CA VAL A 494 -1.26 12.25 -20.93
C VAL A 494 -0.89 10.87 -20.42
N ARG A 495 -1.42 10.52 -19.25
CA ARG A 495 -1.31 9.18 -18.65
C ARG A 495 -2.69 8.57 -18.52
N SER A 496 -2.79 7.25 -18.59
CA SER A 496 -4.07 6.54 -18.60
C SER A 496 -4.08 5.30 -17.73
N MET A 497 -5.16 5.15 -16.98
CA MET A 497 -5.51 3.98 -16.17
C MET A 497 -6.81 3.30 -16.66
N HIS A 498 -7.36 3.72 -17.80
CA HIS A 498 -8.58 3.11 -18.35
C HIS A 498 -8.42 1.61 -18.64
N VAL A 499 -9.46 0.85 -18.32
CA VAL A 499 -9.56 -0.59 -18.59
C VAL A 499 -9.96 -0.87 -20.03
N THR A 500 -10.93 -0.11 -20.56
CA THR A 500 -11.52 -0.35 -21.89
C THR A 500 -11.06 0.68 -22.92
N ALA A 501 -10.97 0.26 -24.19
CA ALA A 501 -10.64 1.15 -25.29
C ALA A 501 -11.76 2.15 -25.60
N ASP A 502 -13.03 1.79 -25.31
CA ASP A 502 -14.19 2.64 -25.56
C ASP A 502 -14.20 3.86 -24.64
N ASP A 503 -14.05 3.63 -23.33
CA ASP A 503 -13.99 4.71 -22.34
C ASP A 503 -12.80 5.64 -22.59
N ALA A 504 -11.62 5.06 -22.86
CA ALA A 504 -10.43 5.82 -23.21
C ALA A 504 -10.67 6.68 -24.47
N SER A 505 -11.34 6.15 -25.50
CA SER A 505 -11.63 6.88 -26.73
C SER A 505 -12.62 8.02 -26.53
N ARG A 506 -13.66 7.80 -25.71
CA ARG A 506 -14.66 8.84 -25.37
C ARG A 506 -14.00 9.99 -24.61
N ALA A 507 -13.15 9.68 -23.63
CA ALA A 507 -12.43 10.68 -22.85
C ALA A 507 -11.43 11.47 -23.71
N THR A 508 -10.63 10.82 -24.55
CA THR A 508 -9.65 11.54 -25.39
C THR A 508 -10.31 12.35 -26.50
N ALA A 509 -11.45 11.90 -27.05
CA ALA A 509 -12.22 12.67 -28.02
C ALA A 509 -12.73 14.00 -27.43
N ALA A 510 -13.24 13.97 -26.19
CA ALA A 510 -13.68 15.18 -25.50
C ALA A 510 -12.52 16.19 -25.32
N VAL A 511 -11.33 15.70 -24.94
CA VAL A 511 -10.13 16.55 -24.82
C VAL A 511 -9.74 17.15 -26.17
N THR A 512 -9.72 16.35 -27.24
CA THR A 512 -9.43 16.86 -28.59
C THR A 512 -10.40 17.98 -28.99
N GLU A 513 -11.71 17.76 -28.82
CA GLU A 513 -12.73 18.76 -29.12
C GLU A 513 -12.55 20.03 -28.28
N ALA A 514 -12.23 19.89 -26.98
CA ALA A 514 -12.02 21.01 -26.09
C ALA A 514 -10.86 21.90 -26.57
N PHE A 515 -9.71 21.33 -26.95
CA PHE A 515 -8.59 22.09 -27.50
C PHE A 515 -8.91 22.73 -28.86
N GLU A 516 -9.52 21.98 -29.77
CA GLU A 516 -9.87 22.47 -31.11
C GLU A 516 -10.89 23.61 -31.06
N SER A 517 -11.88 23.53 -30.17
CA SER A 517 -12.87 24.60 -29.96
C SER A 517 -12.23 25.92 -29.52
N ARG A 518 -11.04 25.88 -28.89
CA ARG A 518 -10.28 27.06 -28.48
C ARG A 518 -9.21 27.49 -29.49
N GLY A 519 -9.21 26.87 -30.67
CA GLY A 519 -8.36 27.23 -31.80
C GLY A 519 -6.96 26.62 -31.75
N PHE A 520 -6.71 25.63 -30.90
CA PHE A 520 -5.48 24.86 -30.92
C PHE A 520 -5.58 23.71 -31.92
N ALA A 521 -4.48 23.42 -32.61
CA ALA A 521 -4.27 22.12 -33.24
C ALA A 521 -3.65 21.16 -32.21
N ILE A 522 -4.17 19.94 -32.12
CA ILE A 522 -3.68 18.90 -31.21
C ILE A 522 -3.36 17.61 -31.99
N GLY A 523 -2.23 16.98 -31.67
CA GLY A 523 -1.88 15.66 -32.20
C GLY A 523 -2.84 14.57 -31.72
N ALA A 524 -2.92 13.45 -32.46
CA ALA A 524 -3.81 12.35 -32.09
C ALA A 524 -3.48 11.79 -30.70
N LEU A 525 -4.49 11.77 -29.82
CA LEU A 525 -4.41 11.16 -28.50
C LEU A 525 -4.60 9.63 -28.56
N GLY A 526 -5.41 9.15 -29.51
CA GLY A 526 -5.78 7.73 -29.61
C GLY A 526 -6.59 7.25 -28.40
N ALA A 527 -6.50 5.95 -28.12
CA ALA A 527 -7.09 5.32 -26.94
C ALA A 527 -5.95 4.76 -26.08
N PRO A 528 -5.26 5.61 -25.27
CA PRO A 528 -4.17 5.13 -24.44
C PRO A 528 -4.72 4.16 -23.40
N ILE A 529 -4.47 2.87 -23.61
CA ILE A 529 -4.83 1.75 -22.72
C ILE A 529 -3.59 0.91 -22.43
N GLY A 530 -3.73 -0.10 -21.60
CA GLY A 530 -2.65 -1.06 -21.30
C GLY A 530 -1.92 -0.74 -20.01
N ALA A 531 -2.60 -0.12 -19.04
CA ALA A 531 -2.07 -0.04 -17.70
C ALA A 531 -1.83 -1.45 -17.15
N GLY A 532 -0.61 -1.69 -16.66
CA GLY A 532 -0.26 -2.92 -15.95
C GLY A 532 -0.63 -2.75 -14.48
N LEU A 533 -1.54 -3.56 -13.96
CA LEU A 533 -2.02 -3.46 -12.60
C LEU A 533 -1.21 -4.36 -11.67
N TYR A 534 -0.73 -3.80 -10.57
CA TYR A 534 -0.13 -4.58 -9.48
C TYR A 534 -1.24 -5.30 -8.70
N VAL A 535 -2.35 -4.58 -8.47
CA VAL A 535 -3.60 -5.06 -7.89
C VAL A 535 -4.79 -4.58 -8.74
N THR A 536 -5.87 -5.36 -8.77
CA THR A 536 -7.12 -4.94 -9.42
C THR A 536 -7.68 -3.67 -8.77
N HIS A 537 -8.51 -2.92 -9.50
CA HIS A 537 -9.06 -1.66 -8.98
C HIS A 537 -9.97 -1.84 -7.77
N ASP A 538 -10.62 -3.00 -7.65
CA ASP A 538 -11.49 -3.41 -6.56
C ASP A 538 -10.75 -4.13 -5.41
N ASN A 539 -9.41 -4.22 -5.48
CA ASN A 539 -8.65 -4.93 -4.47
C ASN A 539 -8.68 -4.17 -3.12
N PRO A 540 -9.10 -4.81 -2.02
CA PRO A 540 -9.26 -4.16 -0.72
C PRO A 540 -7.95 -3.65 -0.12
N LEU A 541 -6.78 -4.17 -0.53
CA LEU A 541 -5.48 -3.65 -0.11
C LEU A 541 -5.31 -2.17 -0.48
N THR A 542 -5.84 -1.75 -1.63
CA THR A 542 -5.80 -0.34 -2.04
C THR A 542 -6.63 0.52 -1.11
N ALA A 543 -7.85 0.06 -0.76
CA ALA A 543 -8.75 0.78 0.14
C ALA A 543 -8.19 0.86 1.56
N LEU A 544 -7.63 -0.25 2.07
CA LEU A 544 -6.96 -0.33 3.37
C LEU A 544 -5.83 0.69 3.46
N GLN A 545 -4.87 0.63 2.53
CA GLN A 545 -3.69 1.52 2.59
C GLN A 545 -4.05 2.98 2.36
N PHE A 546 -4.99 3.26 1.45
CA PHE A 546 -5.44 4.63 1.23
C PHE A 546 -6.17 5.18 2.45
N GLY A 547 -7.04 4.38 3.06
CA GLY A 547 -7.73 4.71 4.31
C GLY A 547 -6.73 4.95 5.44
N SER A 548 -5.76 4.06 5.63
CA SER A 548 -4.70 4.21 6.62
C SER A 548 -3.90 5.50 6.42
N TYR A 549 -3.49 5.79 5.18
CA TYR A 549 -2.78 7.04 4.84
C TYR A 549 -3.61 8.27 5.22
N GLN A 550 -4.91 8.27 4.91
CA GLN A 550 -5.79 9.38 5.28
C GLN A 550 -5.95 9.50 6.80
N ALA A 551 -6.10 8.37 7.50
CA ALA A 551 -6.24 8.35 8.95
C ALA A 551 -5.00 8.90 9.66
N SER A 552 -3.78 8.53 9.23
CA SER A 552 -2.54 9.07 9.81
C SER A 552 -2.46 10.60 9.67
N ILE A 553 -2.88 11.13 8.53
CA ILE A 553 -2.89 12.58 8.26
C ILE A 553 -4.00 13.31 9.02
N ASP A 554 -5.17 12.69 9.14
CA ASP A 554 -6.32 13.26 9.84
C ASP A 554 -6.17 13.23 11.36
N HIS A 555 -5.35 12.30 11.87
CA HIS A 555 -5.00 12.17 13.28
C HIS A 555 -4.22 13.39 13.80
N ASP A 556 -3.16 13.82 13.09
CA ASP A 556 -2.45 15.08 13.38
C ASP A 556 -2.26 15.98 12.14
N PRO A 557 -3.30 16.76 11.77
CA PRO A 557 -3.22 17.69 10.64
C PRO A 557 -2.13 18.75 10.76
N ALA A 558 -1.64 19.04 11.98
CA ALA A 558 -0.62 20.05 12.19
C ALA A 558 0.78 19.49 11.92
N GLU A 559 1.06 18.26 12.35
CA GLU A 559 2.28 17.55 11.98
C GLU A 559 2.31 17.29 10.47
N PHE A 560 1.19 16.82 9.91
CA PHE A 560 1.04 16.48 8.49
C PHE A 560 0.54 17.67 7.64
N ALA A 561 0.89 18.91 7.98
CA ALA A 561 0.32 20.11 7.37
C ALA A 561 0.43 20.15 5.82
N ASP A 562 1.58 19.77 5.27
CA ASP A 562 1.83 19.76 3.82
C ASP A 562 0.91 18.75 3.09
N PRO A 563 0.89 17.44 3.43
CA PRO A 563 -0.04 16.50 2.81
C PRO A 563 -1.51 16.74 3.19
N TYR A 564 -1.82 17.24 4.39
CA TYR A 564 -3.18 17.62 4.79
C TYR A 564 -3.75 18.71 3.89
N ALA A 565 -2.93 19.69 3.47
CA ALA A 565 -3.33 20.72 2.51
C ALA A 565 -3.69 20.17 1.11
N LEU A 566 -3.22 18.95 0.78
CA LEU A 566 -3.51 18.27 -0.48
C LEU A 566 -4.59 17.18 -0.34
N ARG A 567 -5.10 16.92 0.87
CA ARG A 567 -6.00 15.81 1.21
C ARG A 567 -7.21 15.64 0.27
N ASP A 568 -7.73 16.73 -0.28
CA ASP A 568 -8.93 16.69 -1.12
C ASP A 568 -8.67 16.35 -2.60
N ILE A 569 -7.41 16.39 -3.04
CA ILE A 569 -6.99 16.11 -4.42
C ILE A 569 -6.07 14.88 -4.52
N VAL A 570 -5.86 14.18 -3.41
CA VAL A 570 -5.08 12.95 -3.30
C VAL A 570 -6.00 11.73 -3.43
N TYR A 571 -5.61 10.79 -4.29
CA TYR A 571 -6.26 9.51 -4.56
C TYR A 571 -5.17 8.48 -4.85
N PRO A 572 -5.44 7.16 -4.79
CA PRO A 572 -4.56 6.15 -5.37
C PRO A 572 -4.21 6.50 -6.82
N GLN A 573 -3.01 6.13 -7.28
CA GLN A 573 -2.49 6.55 -8.59
C GLN A 573 -1.88 5.38 -9.37
N GLY A 574 -1.76 5.57 -10.68
CA GLY A 574 -0.77 4.86 -11.48
C GLY A 574 0.59 5.56 -11.42
N THR A 575 1.68 4.83 -11.66
CA THR A 575 3.04 5.38 -11.80
C THR A 575 3.56 5.20 -13.23
N THR A 576 4.81 5.57 -13.46
CA THR A 576 5.50 5.49 -14.76
C THR A 576 6.78 4.65 -14.71
N GLY A 577 7.23 4.24 -13.52
CA GLY A 577 8.50 3.56 -13.27
C GLY A 577 8.38 2.04 -13.07
N GLY A 578 9.52 1.38 -13.04
CA GLY A 578 9.62 0.06 -12.39
C GLY A 578 9.42 0.21 -10.89
N THR A 579 8.92 -0.84 -10.27
CA THR A 579 8.83 -0.96 -8.80
C THR A 579 8.63 -2.44 -8.47
N LEU A 580 9.04 -2.83 -7.28
CA LEU A 580 8.89 -4.19 -6.76
C LEU A 580 7.43 -4.62 -6.60
N ALA A 581 6.47 -3.68 -6.63
CA ALA A 581 5.04 -3.98 -6.54
C ALA A 581 4.53 -4.98 -7.58
N SER A 582 5.21 -5.10 -8.73
CA SER A 582 4.84 -6.08 -9.77
C SER A 582 5.20 -7.53 -9.44
N ASN A 583 5.99 -7.77 -8.38
CA ASN A 583 6.52 -9.08 -8.05
C ASN A 583 5.46 -10.06 -7.53
N PHE A 584 4.47 -9.58 -6.78
CA PHE A 584 3.41 -10.42 -6.23
C PHE A 584 2.05 -10.04 -6.84
N ARG A 585 1.70 -10.76 -7.90
CA ARG A 585 0.47 -10.54 -8.67
C ARG A 585 -0.75 -10.45 -7.73
N ASN A 586 -1.47 -9.34 -7.84
CA ASN A 586 -2.70 -9.03 -7.10
C ASN A 586 -2.56 -8.97 -5.57
N LYS A 587 -1.33 -9.01 -5.03
CA LYS A 587 -1.08 -9.01 -3.59
C LYS A 587 -0.23 -7.82 -3.15
N MET A 588 0.36 -7.06 -4.07
CA MET A 588 1.33 -6.02 -3.71
C MET A 588 1.09 -4.68 -4.40
N THR A 589 1.25 -3.61 -3.65
CA THR A 589 1.20 -2.21 -4.11
C THR A 589 2.54 -1.52 -3.87
N ALA A 590 2.71 -0.27 -4.32
CA ALA A 590 3.71 0.61 -3.71
C ALA A 590 3.02 1.56 -2.72
N PHE A 591 3.59 1.70 -1.53
CA PHE A 591 3.05 2.49 -0.42
C PHE A 591 4.21 3.24 0.25
N GLY A 592 4.33 4.53 -0.09
CA GLY A 592 5.58 5.28 0.10
C GLY A 592 6.51 5.13 -1.10
N ALA A 593 7.63 5.86 -1.19
CA ALA A 593 8.29 6.67 -0.16
C ALA A 593 7.87 8.14 -0.14
N VAL A 594 7.65 8.74 -1.32
CA VAL A 594 7.46 10.18 -1.44
C VAL A 594 6.04 10.57 -1.03
N ILE A 595 5.92 11.45 -0.03
CA ILE A 595 4.65 12.01 0.42
C ILE A 595 4.14 13.03 -0.62
N PRO A 596 2.82 13.05 -0.96
CA PRO A 596 2.24 14.07 -1.82
C PRO A 596 2.66 15.49 -1.46
N GLY A 597 3.16 16.23 -2.46
CA GLY A 597 3.69 17.59 -2.29
C GLY A 597 5.21 17.66 -2.13
N ASN A 598 5.86 16.58 -1.71
CA ASN A 598 7.31 16.54 -1.57
C ASN A 598 8.03 16.44 -2.93
N GLU A 599 9.27 16.91 -2.94
CA GLU A 599 10.16 16.82 -4.10
C GLU A 599 10.61 15.37 -4.33
N ARG A 600 10.60 14.93 -5.58
CA ARG A 600 11.16 13.63 -5.98
C ARG A 600 12.56 13.79 -6.58
N TRP A 601 13.54 13.29 -5.86
CA TRP A 601 14.98 13.39 -6.09
C TRP A 601 15.63 12.11 -6.67
N TRP A 602 14.83 11.11 -7.06
CA TRP A 602 15.36 9.82 -7.50
C TRP A 602 16.34 9.95 -8.67
N HIS A 603 17.45 9.23 -8.54
CA HIS A 603 18.43 8.97 -9.59
C HIS A 603 19.24 10.21 -10.01
N THR A 604 19.30 11.23 -9.15
CA THR A 604 20.03 12.46 -9.43
C THR A 604 21.09 12.80 -8.38
N ALA A 605 22.02 13.70 -8.73
CA ALA A 605 22.94 14.26 -7.77
C ALA A 605 22.19 15.07 -6.70
N ASN A 606 22.75 15.09 -5.49
CA ASN A 606 22.16 15.77 -4.34
C ASN A 606 20.79 15.17 -3.94
N GLU A 607 20.60 13.87 -4.20
CA GLU A 607 19.44 13.13 -3.71
C GLU A 607 19.26 13.34 -2.20
N ARG A 608 18.02 13.63 -1.79
CA ARG A 608 17.72 14.05 -0.42
C ARG A 608 16.27 13.81 -0.02
N MET A 609 16.04 13.82 1.28
CA MET A 609 14.74 13.77 1.93
C MET A 609 14.72 14.75 3.11
N ARG A 610 13.58 15.40 3.39
CA ARG A 610 13.44 16.19 4.62
C ARG A 610 13.37 15.26 5.84
N LEU A 611 13.92 15.72 6.96
CA LEU A 611 13.89 14.99 8.23
C LEU A 611 12.45 14.73 8.71
N ASP A 612 11.57 15.73 8.60
CA ASP A 612 10.15 15.59 8.94
C ASP A 612 9.46 14.49 8.12
N SER A 613 9.76 14.45 6.82
CA SER A 613 9.18 13.53 5.87
C SER A 613 9.63 12.09 6.11
N ALA A 614 10.86 11.89 6.61
CA ALA A 614 11.34 10.58 7.03
C ALA A 614 10.50 10.04 8.21
N VAL A 615 10.21 10.88 9.21
CA VAL A 615 9.39 10.51 10.38
C VAL A 615 7.94 10.29 9.98
N GLN A 616 7.34 11.22 9.25
CA GLN A 616 5.97 11.15 8.73
C GLN A 616 5.74 9.89 7.89
N MET A 617 6.66 9.57 6.98
CA MET A 617 6.60 8.34 6.17
C MET A 617 6.64 7.10 7.05
N THR A 618 7.53 7.08 8.05
CA THR A 618 7.66 5.94 8.99
C THR A 618 6.36 5.73 9.77
N LYS A 619 5.70 6.80 10.23
CA LYS A 619 4.37 6.73 10.88
C LYS A 619 3.30 6.14 9.95
N MET A 620 3.17 6.67 8.73
CA MET A 620 2.21 6.17 7.74
C MET A 620 2.46 4.68 7.40
N MET A 621 3.72 4.27 7.27
CA MET A 621 4.10 2.87 7.04
C MET A 621 3.78 1.97 8.24
N ALA A 622 4.01 2.43 9.47
CA ALA A 622 3.69 1.68 10.68
C ALA A 622 2.17 1.45 10.81
N ASP A 623 1.36 2.49 10.60
CA ASP A 623 -0.10 2.38 10.61
C ASP A 623 -0.57 1.40 9.53
N GLY A 624 -0.12 1.58 8.28
CA GLY A 624 -0.50 0.73 7.16
C GLY A 624 -0.09 -0.74 7.35
N MET A 625 1.09 -0.98 7.93
CA MET A 625 1.55 -2.33 8.29
C MET A 625 0.67 -2.97 9.36
N LEU A 626 0.30 -2.23 10.41
CA LEU A 626 -0.53 -2.75 11.48
C LEU A 626 -1.94 -3.08 10.97
N GLU A 627 -2.52 -2.24 10.11
CA GLU A 627 -3.79 -2.52 9.43
C GLU A 627 -3.72 -3.81 8.60
N MET A 628 -2.64 -3.98 7.81
CA MET A 628 -2.42 -5.21 7.03
C MET A 628 -2.22 -6.44 7.93
N ALA A 629 -1.62 -6.27 9.11
CA ALA A 629 -1.32 -7.35 10.04
C ALA A 629 -2.52 -7.85 10.84
N ARG A 630 -3.68 -7.18 10.76
CA ARG A 630 -4.94 -7.58 11.42
C ARG A 630 -5.93 -8.14 10.42
N TYR A 631 -6.69 -9.15 10.83
CA TYR A 631 -7.70 -9.75 9.96
C TYR A 631 -8.80 -8.74 9.64
N SER A 632 -9.15 -8.66 8.35
CA SER A 632 -10.32 -7.92 7.87
C SER A 632 -11.63 -8.67 8.08
N GLY A 633 -11.55 -9.96 8.42
CA GLY A 633 -12.66 -10.87 8.62
C GLY A 633 -12.36 -11.84 9.77
N PRO A 634 -13.15 -12.92 9.93
CA PRO A 634 -13.04 -13.77 11.11
C PRO A 634 -11.94 -14.83 11.02
N ALA A 635 -11.29 -14.99 9.86
CA ALA A 635 -10.35 -16.09 9.62
C ALA A 635 -9.20 -15.74 8.67
N GLY A 636 -8.19 -16.62 8.68
CA GLY A 636 -7.11 -16.71 7.70
C GLY A 636 -6.74 -18.19 7.47
N ALA A 637 -5.88 -18.50 6.50
CA ALA A 637 -5.46 -19.88 6.30
C ALA A 637 -4.02 -20.09 5.82
N GLN A 638 -3.44 -21.21 6.26
CA GLN A 638 -2.16 -21.71 5.77
C GLN A 638 -2.42 -22.81 4.73
N PHE A 639 -2.07 -22.54 3.48
CA PHE A 639 -2.14 -23.55 2.42
C PHE A 639 -1.01 -24.57 2.54
N MET A 640 -1.32 -25.80 2.17
CA MET A 640 -0.41 -26.94 2.28
C MET A 640 -0.52 -27.83 1.05
N TRP A 641 0.50 -28.66 0.84
CA TRP A 641 0.39 -29.80 -0.05
C TRP A 641 0.04 -31.05 0.75
N ALA A 642 -0.81 -31.93 0.21
CA ALA A 642 -1.16 -33.21 0.84
C ALA A 642 -1.38 -34.31 -0.21
N ASP A 643 -0.88 -35.52 0.08
CA ASP A 643 -1.05 -36.72 -0.76
C ASP A 643 -2.42 -37.38 -0.51
N ILE A 644 -3.46 -36.84 -1.16
CA ILE A 644 -4.83 -37.37 -1.08
C ILE A 644 -5.10 -38.25 -2.32
N PRO A 645 -5.43 -39.55 -2.16
CA PRO A 645 -5.61 -40.45 -3.29
C PRO A 645 -6.63 -39.96 -4.33
N GLY A 646 -6.18 -39.85 -5.59
CA GLY A 646 -7.03 -39.42 -6.71
C GLY A 646 -7.21 -37.92 -6.85
N MET A 647 -6.57 -37.12 -5.99
CA MET A 647 -6.61 -35.66 -6.03
C MET A 647 -5.25 -35.09 -6.47
N ASN A 648 -5.27 -33.91 -7.06
CA ASN A 648 -4.08 -33.18 -7.49
C ASN A 648 -3.91 -31.92 -6.61
N ALA A 649 -2.89 -31.90 -5.77
CA ALA A 649 -2.57 -30.77 -4.88
C ALA A 649 -1.50 -29.82 -5.45
N ASP A 650 -1.09 -29.98 -6.71
CA ASP A 650 0.01 -29.18 -7.30
C ASP A 650 -0.34 -27.69 -7.48
N ARG A 651 -1.63 -27.35 -7.36
CA ARG A 651 -2.16 -25.97 -7.38
C ARG A 651 -2.33 -25.36 -5.98
N ALA A 652 -2.07 -26.09 -4.89
CA ALA A 652 -2.24 -25.61 -3.52
C ALA A 652 -1.11 -24.66 -3.03
N ASP A 653 -0.35 -24.08 -3.96
CA ASP A 653 0.70 -23.11 -3.68
C ASP A 653 0.12 -21.70 -3.80
N LEU A 654 0.37 -20.84 -2.83
CA LEU A 654 -0.19 -19.49 -2.77
C LEU A 654 0.21 -18.60 -3.97
N ASP A 655 1.31 -18.89 -4.68
CA ASP A 655 1.68 -18.20 -5.94
C ASP A 655 0.80 -18.63 -7.14
N LEU A 656 0.01 -19.69 -6.99
CA LEU A 656 -0.97 -20.19 -7.95
C LEU A 656 -2.43 -19.92 -7.55
N LEU A 657 -2.65 -19.24 -6.42
CA LEU A 657 -3.97 -18.92 -5.88
C LEU A 657 -4.16 -17.41 -5.70
N ASP A 658 -5.31 -16.91 -6.10
CA ASP A 658 -5.70 -15.50 -5.91
C ASP A 658 -6.30 -15.28 -4.52
N VAL A 659 -5.48 -15.51 -3.50
CA VAL A 659 -5.81 -15.23 -2.09
C VAL A 659 -5.20 -13.89 -1.71
N THR A 660 -5.98 -12.97 -1.17
CA THR A 660 -5.55 -11.62 -0.79
C THR A 660 -6.13 -11.27 0.58
N ILE A 661 -5.81 -10.09 1.10
CA ILE A 661 -6.61 -9.54 2.21
C ILE A 661 -8.06 -9.47 1.74
N GLY A 662 -9.00 -9.93 2.57
CA GLY A 662 -10.42 -9.98 2.24
C GLY A 662 -10.92 -11.27 1.62
N THR A 663 -10.05 -12.26 1.31
CA THR A 663 -10.53 -13.55 0.77
C THR A 663 -11.43 -14.33 1.73
N TYR A 664 -11.17 -14.24 3.04
CA TYR A 664 -11.97 -14.89 4.08
C TYR A 664 -12.97 -13.88 4.64
N GLU A 665 -14.20 -13.94 4.14
CA GLU A 665 -15.27 -13.00 4.47
C GLU A 665 -16.09 -13.51 5.66
N ASP A 666 -16.71 -12.59 6.41
CA ASP A 666 -17.64 -12.97 7.48
C ASP A 666 -18.92 -13.59 6.92
N ALA A 667 -19.21 -14.81 7.35
CA ALA A 667 -20.41 -15.55 6.96
C ALA A 667 -21.39 -15.75 8.12
N SER A 668 -21.22 -15.02 9.23
CA SER A 668 -22.03 -15.21 10.45
C SER A 668 -23.53 -15.01 10.19
N SER A 669 -23.89 -14.12 9.27
CA SER A 669 -25.29 -13.89 8.87
C SER A 669 -25.96 -15.07 8.14
N ALA A 670 -25.17 -15.96 7.51
CA ALA A 670 -25.68 -17.17 6.86
C ALA A 670 -26.03 -18.25 7.88
N VAL A 671 -25.41 -18.23 9.07
CA VAL A 671 -25.61 -19.24 10.12
C VAL A 671 -26.81 -18.85 11.01
N GLY A 672 -28.01 -19.19 10.54
CA GLY A 672 -29.25 -18.90 11.27
C GLY A 672 -29.51 -19.80 12.48
N ALA A 673 -30.50 -19.43 13.30
CA ALA A 673 -30.87 -20.17 14.52
C ALA A 673 -31.19 -21.67 14.30
N GLY A 674 -31.71 -22.04 13.12
CA GLY A 674 -31.95 -23.44 12.78
C GLY A 674 -30.67 -24.26 12.58
N ALA A 675 -29.59 -23.62 12.11
CA ALA A 675 -28.28 -24.24 11.95
C ALA A 675 -27.53 -24.33 13.30
N LEU A 676 -27.69 -23.32 14.16
CA LEU A 676 -27.06 -23.29 15.49
C LEU A 676 -27.73 -24.22 16.52
N GLY A 677 -29.06 -24.34 16.48
CA GLY A 677 -29.80 -25.01 17.55
C GLY A 677 -29.60 -24.30 18.89
N ASP A 678 -29.10 -25.03 19.90
CA ASP A 678 -28.81 -24.50 21.25
C ASP A 678 -27.33 -24.07 21.42
N GLN A 679 -26.54 -24.04 20.35
CA GLN A 679 -25.13 -23.67 20.36
C GLN A 679 -24.92 -22.17 20.17
N ALA A 680 -23.80 -21.65 20.67
CA ALA A 680 -23.29 -20.31 20.40
C ALA A 680 -22.35 -20.34 19.19
N LEU A 681 -22.45 -19.34 18.32
CA LEU A 681 -21.52 -19.12 17.21
C LEU A 681 -20.29 -18.37 17.72
N LEU A 682 -19.09 -18.90 17.46
CA LEU A 682 -17.83 -18.18 17.73
C LEU A 682 -17.29 -17.45 16.50
N GLY A 683 -17.59 -17.94 15.31
CA GLY A 683 -17.20 -17.30 14.05
C GLY A 683 -17.60 -18.15 12.85
N ALA A 684 -17.81 -17.51 11.70
CA ALA A 684 -18.16 -18.16 10.44
C ALA A 684 -17.48 -17.44 9.28
N THR A 685 -16.96 -18.19 8.31
CA THR A 685 -16.33 -17.63 7.12
C THR A 685 -16.79 -18.31 5.85
N ALA A 686 -16.78 -17.53 4.76
CA ALA A 686 -16.91 -18.01 3.40
C ALA A 686 -15.76 -17.45 2.55
N PHE A 687 -15.43 -18.15 1.47
CA PHE A 687 -14.35 -17.74 0.56
C PHE A 687 -14.53 -18.34 -0.83
N THR A 688 -14.01 -17.64 -1.84
CA THR A 688 -13.83 -18.12 -3.21
C THR A 688 -12.42 -17.80 -3.67
N ILE A 689 -11.68 -18.81 -4.14
CA ILE A 689 -10.27 -18.69 -4.49
C ILE A 689 -10.05 -19.15 -5.92
N PRO A 690 -9.92 -18.22 -6.89
CA PRO A 690 -9.56 -18.55 -8.25
C PRO A 690 -8.14 -19.11 -8.40
N MET A 691 -7.97 -20.07 -9.32
CA MET A 691 -6.66 -20.58 -9.69
C MET A 691 -6.02 -19.75 -10.81
N TRP A 692 -4.82 -19.22 -10.58
CA TRP A 692 -4.05 -18.56 -11.64
C TRP A 692 -3.73 -19.56 -12.76
N GLU A 693 -3.74 -19.11 -14.02
CA GLU A 693 -3.33 -19.96 -15.15
C GLU A 693 -1.92 -20.51 -14.94
N ARG A 694 -1.02 -19.63 -14.51
CA ARG A 694 0.40 -19.88 -14.31
C ARG A 694 0.94 -19.01 -13.18
N ARG A 695 2.02 -19.50 -12.58
CA ARG A 695 2.88 -18.73 -11.66
C ARG A 695 3.27 -17.40 -12.29
N GLY A 696 3.27 -16.35 -11.49
CA GLY A 696 3.22 -14.98 -11.99
C GLY A 696 4.06 -13.99 -11.21
N ASN A 697 4.79 -13.15 -11.93
CA ASN A 697 5.65 -12.11 -11.36
C ASN A 697 5.60 -10.79 -12.16
N ASN A 698 4.54 -10.62 -12.95
CA ASN A 698 4.32 -9.45 -13.79
C ASN A 698 2.96 -8.86 -13.46
N ALA A 699 2.84 -7.54 -13.59
CA ALA A 699 1.60 -6.79 -13.53
C ALA A 699 0.72 -7.11 -14.76
N PRO A 700 -0.35 -7.91 -14.65
CA PRO A 700 -1.25 -8.16 -15.77
C PRO A 700 -1.92 -6.85 -16.18
N THR A 701 -2.30 -6.74 -17.46
CA THR A 701 -3.06 -5.56 -17.88
C THR A 701 -4.46 -5.59 -17.28
N ALA A 702 -5.06 -4.43 -17.05
CA ALA A 702 -6.45 -4.35 -16.58
C ALA A 702 -7.42 -5.14 -17.49
N ALA A 703 -7.17 -5.14 -18.81
CA ALA A 703 -7.95 -5.92 -19.77
C ALA A 703 -7.79 -7.45 -19.59
N ALA A 704 -6.62 -7.93 -19.16
CA ALA A 704 -6.40 -9.35 -18.90
C ALA A 704 -7.16 -9.82 -17.65
N PHE A 705 -7.19 -9.01 -16.59
CA PHE A 705 -8.03 -9.29 -15.41
C PHE A 705 -9.50 -9.41 -15.78
N ALA A 706 -10.02 -8.47 -16.59
CA ALA A 706 -11.42 -8.50 -17.03
C ALA A 706 -11.80 -9.73 -17.88
N LEU A 707 -10.83 -10.42 -18.51
CA LEU A 707 -11.08 -11.64 -19.28
C LEU A 707 -11.24 -12.88 -18.39
N GLY A 708 -10.76 -12.88 -17.15
CA GLY A 708 -10.86 -14.02 -16.23
C GLY A 708 -10.29 -15.32 -16.80
N HIS A 709 -11.14 -16.34 -16.98
CA HIS A 709 -10.79 -17.63 -17.59
C HIS A 709 -10.83 -17.65 -19.14
N ALA A 710 -11.27 -16.56 -19.78
CA ALA A 710 -11.32 -16.50 -21.24
C ALA A 710 -9.91 -16.43 -21.86
N PRO A 711 -9.72 -16.77 -23.14
CA PRO A 711 -8.40 -16.75 -23.78
C PRO A 711 -7.68 -15.40 -23.63
N GLY A 712 -6.47 -15.43 -23.07
CA GLY A 712 -5.68 -14.23 -22.77
C GLY A 712 -5.97 -13.59 -21.41
N GLY A 713 -6.87 -14.18 -20.63
CA GLY A 713 -7.12 -13.83 -19.23
C GLY A 713 -6.05 -14.34 -18.27
N VAL A 714 -6.29 -14.15 -16.97
CA VAL A 714 -5.30 -14.41 -15.90
C VAL A 714 -5.52 -15.74 -15.17
N TYR A 715 -6.74 -16.29 -15.20
CA TYR A 715 -7.11 -17.52 -14.49
C TYR A 715 -7.04 -18.74 -15.41
N LEU A 716 -6.93 -19.92 -14.79
CA LEU A 716 -6.78 -21.21 -15.48
C LEU A 716 -7.96 -21.46 -16.44
N PRO A 717 -7.73 -21.62 -17.76
CA PRO A 717 -8.82 -21.84 -18.69
C PRO A 717 -9.66 -23.07 -18.36
N LEU A 718 -10.98 -22.96 -18.49
CA LEU A 718 -11.91 -24.05 -18.17
C LEU A 718 -11.85 -25.22 -19.17
N ASP A 719 -11.21 -25.01 -20.32
CA ASP A 719 -10.92 -26.03 -21.32
C ASP A 719 -9.49 -26.60 -21.23
N ASP A 720 -8.75 -26.26 -20.17
CA ASP A 720 -7.41 -26.81 -19.92
C ASP A 720 -7.46 -28.37 -19.81
N PRO A 721 -6.64 -29.11 -20.58
CA PRO A 721 -6.69 -30.56 -20.58
C PRO A 721 -6.35 -31.21 -19.23
N GLU A 722 -5.47 -30.62 -18.43
CA GLU A 722 -5.09 -31.14 -17.12
C GLU A 722 -6.20 -30.92 -16.10
N LEU A 723 -6.82 -29.73 -16.12
CA LEU A 723 -8.04 -29.42 -15.36
C LEU A 723 -9.13 -30.44 -15.69
N LEU A 724 -9.39 -30.71 -16.97
CA LEU A 724 -10.43 -31.67 -17.37
C LEU A 724 -10.11 -33.11 -16.93
N ALA A 725 -8.84 -33.50 -16.93
CA ALA A 725 -8.39 -34.86 -16.61
C ALA A 725 -8.21 -35.15 -15.11
N SER A 726 -8.00 -34.12 -14.29
CA SER A 726 -7.70 -34.24 -12.86
C SER A 726 -8.77 -33.58 -11.99
N THR A 727 -8.78 -33.85 -10.68
CA THR A 727 -9.55 -33.07 -9.70
C THR A 727 -8.55 -32.36 -8.81
N TYR A 728 -8.50 -31.03 -8.89
CA TYR A 728 -7.63 -30.24 -8.04
C TYR A 728 -8.18 -30.17 -6.62
N VAL A 729 -7.29 -30.10 -5.64
CA VAL A 729 -7.61 -29.94 -4.22
C VAL A 729 -6.72 -28.89 -3.58
N ALA A 730 -7.27 -28.08 -2.68
CA ALA A 730 -6.55 -27.14 -1.83
C ALA A 730 -6.61 -27.59 -0.36
N PRO A 731 -5.60 -28.33 0.11
CA PRO A 731 -5.40 -28.59 1.53
C PRO A 731 -4.99 -27.31 2.25
N MET A 732 -5.65 -27.01 3.37
CA MET A 732 -5.37 -25.81 4.17
C MET A 732 -5.66 -26.03 5.65
N ARG A 733 -4.99 -25.26 6.51
CA ARG A 733 -5.34 -25.07 7.92
C ARG A 733 -6.06 -23.74 8.01
N LEU A 734 -7.40 -23.78 8.03
CA LEU A 734 -8.25 -22.61 8.21
C LEU A 734 -8.28 -22.26 9.70
N GLU A 735 -8.03 -21.02 10.06
CA GLU A 735 -7.89 -20.55 11.44
C GLU A 735 -8.82 -19.38 11.72
N PHE A 736 -9.69 -19.54 12.71
CA PHE A 736 -10.61 -18.53 13.18
C PHE A 736 -10.02 -17.77 14.36
N LYS A 737 -10.11 -16.45 14.33
CA LYS A 737 -9.84 -15.60 15.47
C LYS A 737 -11.11 -15.49 16.31
N VAL A 738 -11.03 -15.86 17.58
CA VAL A 738 -12.10 -15.71 18.57
C VAL A 738 -11.62 -14.75 19.63
N GLU A 739 -12.24 -13.58 19.68
CA GLU A 739 -11.94 -12.54 20.67
C GLU A 739 -12.87 -12.65 21.88
N ARG A 740 -12.34 -12.26 23.03
CA ARG A 740 -13.12 -12.17 24.26
C ARG A 740 -14.29 -11.20 24.06
N PRO A 741 -15.54 -11.65 24.24
CA PRO A 741 -16.68 -10.75 24.17
C PRO A 741 -16.63 -9.70 25.27
N ALA A 742 -17.03 -8.46 24.98
CA ALA A 742 -16.97 -7.34 25.93
C ALA A 742 -17.83 -7.56 27.20
N HIS A 743 -18.85 -8.42 27.14
CA HIS A 743 -19.67 -8.79 28.30
C HIS A 743 -19.04 -9.87 29.17
N MET A 744 -17.97 -10.53 28.72
CA MET A 744 -17.31 -11.61 29.46
C MET A 744 -16.20 -11.06 30.35
N SER A 745 -16.28 -11.33 31.66
CA SER A 745 -15.23 -10.93 32.60
C SER A 745 -13.89 -11.63 32.30
N ASP A 746 -12.79 -11.06 32.81
CA ASP A 746 -11.46 -11.67 32.67
C ASP A 746 -11.44 -13.10 33.26
N GLU A 747 -12.10 -13.31 34.42
CA GLU A 747 -12.18 -14.64 35.04
C GLU A 747 -13.03 -15.63 34.24
N ALA A 748 -14.15 -15.16 33.66
CA ALA A 748 -15.01 -15.99 32.82
C ALA A 748 -14.29 -16.40 31.52
N TRP A 749 -13.55 -15.47 30.91
CA TRP A 749 -12.72 -15.76 29.74
C TRP A 749 -11.60 -16.73 30.07
N GLN A 750 -10.88 -16.52 31.18
CA GLN A 750 -9.84 -17.45 31.60
C GLN A 750 -10.41 -18.85 31.86
N THR A 751 -11.61 -18.95 32.44
CA THR A 751 -12.31 -20.23 32.65
C THR A 751 -12.66 -20.89 31.31
N PHE A 752 -13.12 -20.11 30.32
CA PHE A 752 -13.40 -20.60 28.97
C PHE A 752 -12.13 -21.15 28.30
N VAL A 753 -11.00 -20.43 28.39
CA VAL A 753 -9.71 -20.86 27.86
C VAL A 753 -9.18 -22.11 28.59
N ASP A 754 -9.16 -22.11 29.92
CA ASP A 754 -8.68 -23.23 30.75
C ASP A 754 -9.54 -24.49 30.56
N GLY A 755 -10.82 -24.30 30.22
CA GLY A 755 -11.76 -25.35 29.84
C GLY A 755 -11.51 -25.95 28.45
N GLY A 756 -10.47 -25.54 27.74
CA GLY A 756 -10.16 -26.00 26.39
C GLY A 756 -10.94 -25.27 25.30
N TYR A 757 -11.28 -23.98 25.52
CA TYR A 757 -12.08 -23.14 24.61
C TYR A 757 -13.54 -23.60 24.46
N GLY A 758 -14.04 -24.32 25.47
CA GLY A 758 -15.28 -25.09 25.38
C GLY A 758 -15.14 -26.35 24.52
N ASP A 759 -16.13 -27.24 24.55
CA ASP A 759 -16.19 -28.38 23.63
C ASP A 759 -16.56 -27.90 22.21
N PHE A 760 -15.66 -27.10 21.60
CA PHE A 760 -15.93 -26.47 20.31
C PHE A 760 -16.09 -27.50 19.18
N ALA A 761 -16.93 -27.16 18.21
CA ALA A 761 -17.20 -27.98 17.05
C ALA A 761 -17.12 -27.13 15.77
N PHE A 762 -16.45 -27.67 14.76
CA PHE A 762 -16.48 -27.11 13.41
C PHE A 762 -17.60 -27.74 12.59
N ASN A 763 -18.25 -26.91 11.79
CA ASN A 763 -19.38 -27.28 10.96
C ASN A 763 -19.27 -26.64 9.58
N VAL A 764 -19.92 -27.28 8.61
CA VAL A 764 -20.09 -26.75 7.26
C VAL A 764 -21.58 -26.60 6.98
N LEU A 765 -21.98 -25.43 6.49
CA LEU A 765 -23.33 -25.12 6.06
C LEU A 765 -23.46 -25.35 4.55
N VAL A 766 -24.46 -26.14 4.13
CA VAL A 766 -24.76 -26.42 2.72
C VAL A 766 -26.27 -26.33 2.49
N GLY A 767 -26.71 -25.24 1.87
CA GLY A 767 -28.10 -24.80 1.89
C GLY A 767 -28.60 -24.66 3.32
N ASP A 768 -29.71 -25.33 3.64
CA ASP A 768 -30.25 -25.40 5.00
C ASP A 768 -29.65 -26.55 5.84
N GLY A 769 -28.70 -27.32 5.28
CA GLY A 769 -28.12 -28.51 5.90
C GLY A 769 -26.84 -28.19 6.68
N VAL A 770 -26.74 -28.70 7.91
CA VAL A 770 -25.52 -28.62 8.72
C VAL A 770 -24.77 -29.95 8.69
N VAL A 771 -23.48 -29.89 8.40
CA VAL A 771 -22.58 -31.05 8.41
C VAL A 771 -21.48 -30.85 9.46
N PRO A 772 -21.54 -31.57 10.60
CA PRO A 772 -20.48 -31.53 11.60
C PRO A 772 -19.19 -32.16 11.09
N LEU A 773 -18.05 -31.51 11.34
CA LEU A 773 -16.73 -32.03 11.02
C LEU A 773 -16.27 -32.98 12.13
N ALA A 774 -16.69 -34.24 12.05
CA ALA A 774 -16.41 -35.23 13.09
C ALA A 774 -15.15 -36.06 12.80
N VAL A 775 -14.24 -36.15 13.78
CA VAL A 775 -13.04 -37.00 13.69
C VAL A 775 -13.45 -38.48 13.69
N PRO A 776 -12.96 -39.31 12.76
CA PRO A 776 -13.28 -40.73 12.70
C PRO A 776 -12.88 -41.49 13.97
N GLU A 777 -13.67 -42.52 14.32
CA GLU A 777 -13.36 -43.40 15.45
C GLU A 777 -11.95 -43.99 15.31
N GLY A 778 -11.15 -43.88 16.37
CA GLY A 778 -9.78 -44.39 16.41
C GLY A 778 -8.70 -43.44 15.87
N GLN A 779 -9.06 -42.26 15.34
CA GLN A 779 -8.12 -41.20 14.98
C GLN A 779 -8.05 -40.14 16.08
N ARG A 780 -6.96 -39.35 16.09
CA ARG A 780 -6.76 -38.31 17.12
C ARG A 780 -7.23 -36.95 16.63
N ALA A 781 -7.90 -36.19 17.49
CA ALA A 781 -8.39 -34.85 17.17
C ALA A 781 -7.27 -33.85 16.83
N ASP A 782 -6.10 -33.99 17.46
CA ASP A 782 -4.91 -33.15 17.22
C ASP A 782 -4.32 -33.28 15.80
N GLN A 783 -4.79 -34.26 15.00
CA GLN A 783 -4.44 -34.38 13.59
C GLN A 783 -5.32 -33.52 12.68
N TYR A 784 -6.51 -33.13 13.15
CA TYR A 784 -7.55 -32.44 12.37
C TYR A 784 -7.78 -31.00 12.83
N PHE A 785 -7.64 -30.76 14.13
CA PHE A 785 -7.87 -29.48 14.78
C PHE A 785 -6.63 -29.01 15.53
N SER A 786 -6.45 -27.71 15.57
CA SER A 786 -5.45 -27.05 16.41
C SER A 786 -6.05 -25.84 17.11
N SER A 787 -5.44 -25.41 18.20
CA SER A 787 -5.88 -24.25 18.96
C SER A 787 -4.70 -23.60 19.66
N ARG A 788 -4.69 -22.27 19.75
CA ARG A 788 -3.66 -21.50 20.46
C ARG A 788 -4.24 -20.23 21.07
N VAL A 789 -3.66 -19.76 22.15
CA VAL A 789 -3.87 -18.39 22.65
C VAL A 789 -2.88 -17.49 21.91
N SER A 790 -3.29 -16.29 21.51
CA SER A 790 -2.38 -15.34 20.86
C SER A 790 -1.19 -15.04 21.77
N ALA A 791 0.03 -15.12 21.23
CA ALA A 791 1.24 -14.77 21.98
C ALA A 791 1.29 -13.29 22.39
N THR A 792 0.54 -12.42 21.69
CA THR A 792 0.54 -10.97 21.89
C THR A 792 -0.78 -10.43 22.43
N ASN A 793 -1.81 -11.28 22.58
CA ASN A 793 -3.13 -10.87 23.07
C ASN A 793 -3.84 -11.99 23.85
N ALA A 794 -3.86 -11.90 25.18
CA ALA A 794 -4.54 -12.89 26.01
C ALA A 794 -6.07 -12.95 25.79
N ASP A 795 -6.66 -11.90 25.21
CA ASP A 795 -8.08 -11.81 24.86
C ASP A 795 -8.40 -12.37 23.47
N ALA A 796 -7.42 -12.96 22.77
CA ALA A 796 -7.64 -13.62 21.48
C ALA A 796 -7.16 -15.08 21.52
N VAL A 797 -8.04 -15.99 21.11
CA VAL A 797 -7.72 -17.38 20.85
C VAL A 797 -7.95 -17.71 19.39
N TYR A 798 -7.16 -18.64 18.87
CA TYR A 798 -7.26 -19.10 17.51
C TYR A 798 -7.64 -20.57 17.49
N LEU A 799 -8.70 -20.88 16.75
CA LEU A 799 -9.21 -22.24 16.58
C LEU A 799 -9.09 -22.60 15.11
N SER A 800 -8.40 -23.70 14.81
CA SER A 800 -8.10 -24.09 13.43
C SER A 800 -8.60 -25.49 13.09
N VAL A 801 -8.98 -25.67 11.83
CA VAL A 801 -9.42 -26.93 11.23
C VAL A 801 -8.68 -27.16 9.90
N ASN A 802 -8.26 -28.40 9.69
CA ASN A 802 -7.67 -28.82 8.42
C ASN A 802 -8.76 -29.22 7.42
N LEU A 803 -8.86 -28.46 6.33
CA LEU A 803 -9.80 -28.70 5.22
C LEU A 803 -9.05 -29.09 3.95
N ALA A 804 -9.72 -29.81 3.07
CA ALA A 804 -9.26 -30.06 1.71
C ALA A 804 -10.41 -29.79 0.74
N ILE A 805 -10.41 -28.61 0.13
CA ILE A 805 -11.48 -28.17 -0.80
C ILE A 805 -11.13 -28.67 -2.20
N ALA A 806 -12.00 -29.48 -2.81
CA ALA A 806 -11.82 -29.99 -4.16
C ALA A 806 -12.70 -29.22 -5.15
N ASP A 807 -12.14 -28.87 -6.31
CA ASP A 807 -12.85 -28.26 -7.47
C ASP A 807 -13.73 -29.33 -8.14
N ALA A 808 -14.88 -29.61 -7.52
CA ALA A 808 -15.72 -30.76 -7.80
C ALA A 808 -17.13 -30.63 -7.19
N PRO A 809 -18.14 -31.34 -7.73
CA PRO A 809 -19.46 -31.39 -7.11
C PRO A 809 -19.42 -31.81 -5.64
N TYR A 810 -20.16 -31.12 -4.79
CA TYR A 810 -20.31 -31.47 -3.38
C TYR A 810 -20.97 -32.85 -3.24
N ALA A 811 -20.29 -33.79 -2.58
CA ALA A 811 -20.75 -35.16 -2.38
C ALA A 811 -20.80 -35.55 -0.88
N GLY A 812 -20.75 -34.57 0.01
CA GLY A 812 -20.57 -34.75 1.45
C GLY A 812 -19.12 -34.47 1.89
N VAL A 813 -18.89 -34.61 3.20
CA VAL A 813 -17.56 -34.44 3.82
C VAL A 813 -16.97 -35.81 4.13
N GLN A 814 -15.69 -36.00 3.78
CA GLN A 814 -14.92 -37.20 4.09
C GLN A 814 -13.66 -36.85 4.89
N ALA A 815 -13.47 -37.45 6.05
CA ALA A 815 -12.21 -37.36 6.78
C ALA A 815 -11.15 -38.27 6.14
N VAL A 816 -9.96 -37.71 5.85
CA VAL A 816 -8.82 -38.42 5.25
C VAL A 816 -7.55 -38.12 6.01
N LEU A 817 -6.68 -39.13 6.15
CA LEU A 817 -5.35 -38.97 6.72
C LEU A 817 -4.34 -38.97 5.58
N ALA A 818 -3.52 -37.94 5.47
CA ALA A 818 -2.58 -37.75 4.36
C ALA A 818 -1.21 -37.29 4.86
N ASP A 819 -0.17 -37.71 4.14
CA ASP A 819 1.16 -37.13 4.27
C ASP A 819 1.11 -35.72 3.66
N SER A 820 1.53 -34.73 4.44
CA SER A 820 1.39 -33.31 4.11
C SER A 820 2.67 -32.55 4.40
N LYS A 821 2.82 -31.40 3.75
CA LYS A 821 3.92 -30.46 3.99
C LYS A 821 3.45 -29.03 3.74
N THR A 822 4.04 -28.10 4.47
CA THR A 822 3.70 -26.66 4.42
C THR A 822 4.28 -25.95 3.20
N ASP A 823 5.26 -26.54 2.51
CA ASP A 823 5.82 -25.98 1.29
C ASP A 823 6.17 -27.05 0.25
N LEU A 824 6.31 -26.62 -1.00
CA LEU A 824 6.70 -27.49 -2.11
C LEU A 824 8.23 -27.62 -2.26
N TYR A 825 9.05 -27.22 -1.29
CA TYR A 825 10.50 -27.23 -1.44
C TYR A 825 11.04 -28.64 -1.68
N THR A 826 11.84 -28.79 -2.74
CA THR A 826 12.47 -30.07 -3.12
C THR A 826 13.76 -29.82 -3.93
N VAL A 827 14.89 -30.31 -3.44
CA VAL A 827 16.22 -30.22 -4.10
C VAL A 827 16.38 -31.29 -5.17
N ASN A 828 17.15 -30.99 -6.23
CA ASN A 828 17.52 -31.96 -7.25
C ASN A 828 18.33 -33.13 -6.62
N PRO A 829 17.89 -34.39 -6.77
CA PRO A 829 18.61 -35.55 -6.20
C PRO A 829 20.07 -35.67 -6.65
N THR A 830 20.39 -35.33 -7.90
CA THR A 830 21.76 -35.32 -8.44
C THR A 830 22.63 -34.26 -7.75
N PHE A 831 22.06 -33.12 -7.36
CA PHE A 831 22.78 -32.13 -6.56
C PHE A 831 23.16 -32.69 -5.18
N LEU A 832 22.22 -33.39 -4.54
CA LEU A 832 22.40 -34.01 -3.21
C LEU A 832 23.39 -35.18 -3.21
N GLU A 833 23.72 -35.78 -4.36
CA GLU A 833 24.77 -36.81 -4.45
C GLU A 833 26.15 -36.30 -4.02
N THR A 834 26.41 -34.99 -4.16
CA THR A 834 27.72 -34.39 -3.89
C THR A 834 27.68 -33.15 -2.99
N ASN A 835 26.50 -32.68 -2.59
CA ASN A 835 26.30 -31.47 -1.78
C ASN A 835 25.29 -31.74 -0.67
N ALA A 836 25.39 -31.00 0.44
CA ALA A 836 24.36 -30.98 1.47
C ALA A 836 23.14 -30.17 1.00
N ASP A 837 21.95 -30.51 1.50
CA ASP A 837 20.77 -29.65 1.35
C ASP A 837 21.02 -28.32 2.07
N PRO A 838 20.94 -27.17 1.39
CA PRO A 838 21.10 -25.87 2.04
C PRO A 838 19.94 -25.51 2.99
N PHE A 839 18.77 -26.15 2.85
CA PHE A 839 17.57 -25.87 3.64
C PHE A 839 16.92 -27.17 4.18
N PRO A 840 17.62 -27.94 5.03
CA PRO A 840 17.20 -29.29 5.44
C PRO A 840 15.92 -29.33 6.29
N GLU A 841 15.51 -28.20 6.86
CA GLU A 841 14.27 -28.07 7.66
C GLU A 841 13.02 -27.90 6.78
N ARG A 842 13.18 -27.67 5.47
CA ARG A 842 12.08 -27.40 4.55
C ARG A 842 11.56 -28.66 3.86
N GLY A 843 10.30 -28.64 3.44
CA GLY A 843 9.64 -29.79 2.84
C GLY A 843 9.44 -30.97 3.80
N ALA A 844 9.49 -30.72 5.12
CA ALA A 844 9.25 -31.73 6.14
C ALA A 844 7.84 -32.32 5.99
N VAL A 845 7.75 -33.65 5.99
CA VAL A 845 6.50 -34.37 5.82
C VAL A 845 5.91 -34.71 7.18
N GLU A 846 4.65 -34.34 7.38
CA GLU A 846 3.86 -34.62 8.56
C GLU A 846 2.53 -35.25 8.17
N GLN A 847 2.09 -36.24 8.95
CA GLN A 847 0.81 -36.88 8.73
C GLN A 847 -0.31 -36.06 9.39
N ARG A 848 -1.23 -35.52 8.58
CA ARG A 848 -2.35 -34.68 9.02
C ARG A 848 -3.69 -35.25 8.57
N GLY A 849 -4.71 -35.04 9.39
CA GLY A 849 -6.09 -35.32 9.07
C GLY A 849 -6.73 -34.13 8.39
N PHE A 850 -7.48 -34.35 7.31
CA PHE A 850 -8.21 -33.32 6.56
C PHE A 850 -9.68 -33.70 6.40
N PHE A 851 -10.56 -32.71 6.44
CA PHE A 851 -11.94 -32.86 5.96
C PHE A 851 -12.02 -32.49 4.49
N LEU A 852 -12.13 -33.51 3.63
CA LEU A 852 -12.25 -33.40 2.18
C LEU A 852 -13.70 -33.17 1.77
N LEU A 853 -13.94 -32.15 0.94
CA LEU A 853 -15.25 -31.83 0.38
C LEU A 853 -15.09 -31.18 -1.00
N GLY A 854 -16.05 -31.41 -1.89
CA GLY A 854 -16.16 -30.66 -3.14
C GLY A 854 -16.78 -29.28 -2.90
N ASP A 855 -16.37 -28.27 -3.66
CA ASP A 855 -16.88 -26.89 -3.58
C ASP A 855 -18.21 -26.69 -4.33
N GLY A 856 -18.69 -27.69 -5.06
CA GLY A 856 -20.01 -27.71 -5.70
C GLY A 856 -19.97 -27.72 -7.23
N VAL A 857 -18.89 -27.26 -7.84
CA VAL A 857 -18.77 -27.13 -9.30
C VAL A 857 -17.32 -27.33 -9.73
N LYS A 858 -17.11 -27.73 -10.98
CA LYS A 858 -15.77 -27.77 -11.55
C LYS A 858 -15.54 -26.53 -12.41
N ASN A 859 -14.91 -25.51 -11.86
CA ASN A 859 -14.71 -24.19 -12.48
C ASN A 859 -13.32 -23.58 -12.24
N ALA A 860 -12.33 -24.37 -11.80
CA ALA A 860 -10.98 -23.88 -11.53
C ALA A 860 -10.93 -22.78 -10.44
N GLU A 861 -11.83 -22.90 -9.47
CA GLU A 861 -11.84 -22.12 -8.24
C GLU A 861 -11.90 -23.10 -7.06
N PHE A 862 -11.59 -22.62 -5.86
CA PHE A 862 -11.89 -23.34 -4.62
C PHE A 862 -12.82 -22.47 -3.80
N SER A 863 -14.07 -22.87 -3.69
CA SER A 863 -15.04 -22.16 -2.86
C SER A 863 -15.38 -22.95 -1.60
N SER A 864 -15.54 -22.25 -0.48
CA SER A 864 -16.28 -22.83 0.63
C SER A 864 -17.72 -23.12 0.18
N PRO A 865 -18.44 -24.00 0.88
CA PRO A 865 -19.89 -23.98 0.87
C PRO A 865 -20.44 -22.65 1.46
N ASP A 866 -21.71 -22.60 1.85
CA ASP A 866 -22.33 -21.34 2.31
C ASP A 866 -21.63 -20.74 3.55
N ALA A 867 -21.09 -21.59 4.43
CA ALA A 867 -20.21 -21.18 5.52
C ALA A 867 -19.39 -22.36 6.07
N VAL A 868 -18.15 -22.10 6.47
CA VAL A 868 -17.44 -22.90 7.48
C VAL A 868 -17.51 -22.15 8.79
N TYR A 869 -17.93 -22.79 9.88
CA TYR A 869 -18.14 -22.09 11.14
C TYR A 869 -17.81 -22.93 12.37
N VAL A 870 -17.51 -22.24 13.46
CA VAL A 870 -17.15 -22.82 14.76
C VAL A 870 -18.20 -22.46 15.81
N THR A 871 -18.62 -23.46 16.58
CA THR A 871 -19.64 -23.31 17.63
C THR A 871 -19.15 -23.88 18.95
N VAL A 872 -19.78 -23.45 20.04
CA VAL A 872 -19.63 -24.02 21.38
C VAL A 872 -20.99 -24.15 22.06
N ASP A 873 -21.07 -24.93 23.14
CA ASP A 873 -22.23 -24.92 24.02
C ASP A 873 -22.51 -23.49 24.52
N ASN A 874 -23.76 -23.03 24.39
CA ASN A 874 -24.16 -21.70 24.84
C ASN A 874 -24.36 -21.65 26.37
N ALA A 875 -23.29 -21.95 27.11
CA ALA A 875 -23.28 -22.04 28.56
C ALA A 875 -23.46 -20.65 29.22
N VAL A 876 -23.85 -20.66 30.50
CA VAL A 876 -23.92 -19.45 31.32
C VAL A 876 -22.49 -19.04 31.71
N VAL A 877 -22.09 -17.82 31.34
CA VAL A 877 -20.74 -17.27 31.61
C VAL A 877 -20.76 -16.24 32.73
N ASP A 878 -21.92 -15.64 33.01
CA ASP A 878 -22.13 -14.76 34.16
C ASP A 878 -23.53 -14.93 34.74
N ALA A 879 -23.67 -14.70 36.05
CA ALA A 879 -24.93 -14.82 36.76
C ALA A 879 -25.07 -13.78 37.90
N GLU A 880 -26.06 -12.91 37.79
CA GLU A 880 -26.34 -11.87 38.77
C GLU A 880 -27.63 -12.15 39.56
N PRO A 881 -27.55 -12.34 40.90
CA PRO A 881 -28.72 -12.57 41.73
C PRO A 881 -29.37 -11.26 42.17
N SER A 882 -30.69 -11.17 42.03
CA SER A 882 -31.53 -10.11 42.60
C SER A 882 -32.67 -10.71 43.43
N ALA A 883 -33.22 -9.94 44.37
CA ALA A 883 -34.33 -10.41 45.19
C ALA A 883 -35.31 -9.29 45.56
N VAL A 884 -36.59 -9.66 45.63
CA VAL A 884 -37.71 -8.80 46.05
C VAL A 884 -38.42 -9.47 47.23
N VAL A 885 -38.70 -8.69 48.28
CA VAL A 885 -39.42 -9.18 49.45
C VAL A 885 -40.81 -8.54 49.52
N THR A 886 -41.84 -9.38 49.39
CA THR A 886 -43.25 -8.98 49.53
C THR A 886 -43.76 -9.35 50.91
N LYS A 887 -44.27 -8.36 51.65
CA LYS A 887 -44.76 -8.56 53.02
C LYS A 887 -46.04 -9.38 53.04
N LEU A 888 -46.09 -10.44 53.86
CA LEU A 888 -47.30 -11.23 54.09
C LEU A 888 -47.93 -10.93 55.48
N PRO A 889 -49.21 -11.31 55.71
CA PRO A 889 -49.82 -11.20 57.04
C PRO A 889 -49.13 -12.11 58.07
N GLY A 890 -48.69 -11.54 59.20
CA GLY A 890 -48.08 -12.30 60.30
C GLY A 890 -46.57 -12.09 60.44
N LYS A 891 -45.81 -13.15 60.73
CA LYS A 891 -44.35 -13.11 60.98
C LYS A 891 -43.51 -13.62 59.79
N THR A 892 -44.13 -13.77 58.62
CA THR A 892 -43.52 -14.30 57.40
C THR A 892 -43.61 -13.30 56.26
N ASN A 893 -42.68 -13.38 55.31
CA ASN A 893 -42.70 -12.65 54.04
C ASN A 893 -42.49 -13.63 52.88
N GLU A 894 -42.80 -13.18 51.68
CA GLU A 894 -42.47 -13.85 50.44
C GLU A 894 -41.17 -13.25 49.89
N LEU A 895 -40.22 -14.12 49.54
CA LEU A 895 -38.94 -13.76 48.94
C LEU A 895 -38.93 -14.32 47.52
N THR A 896 -38.97 -13.44 46.53
CA THR A 896 -38.75 -13.81 45.13
C THR A 896 -37.31 -13.50 44.78
N ILE A 897 -36.56 -14.51 44.36
CA ILE A 897 -35.17 -14.38 43.91
C ILE A 897 -35.17 -14.61 42.40
N THR A 898 -34.54 -13.70 41.67
CA THR A 898 -34.32 -13.81 40.22
C THR A 898 -32.82 -13.83 40.00
N VAL A 899 -32.30 -14.84 39.33
CA VAL A 899 -30.92 -14.85 38.82
C VAL A 899 -30.99 -14.51 37.35
N ALA A 900 -30.38 -13.39 36.95
CA ALA A 900 -30.14 -13.08 35.55
C ALA A 900 -28.87 -13.81 35.11
N GLU A 901 -28.95 -14.53 34.00
CA GLU A 901 -27.86 -15.33 33.44
C GLU A 901 -27.49 -14.77 32.08
N THR A 902 -26.22 -14.43 31.89
CA THR A 902 -25.66 -14.05 30.59
C THR A 902 -24.90 -15.23 30.02
N ARG A 903 -25.12 -15.53 28.74
CA ARG A 903 -24.54 -16.69 28.06
C ARG A 903 -23.34 -16.32 27.18
N VAL A 904 -22.66 -17.34 26.64
CA VAL A 904 -21.49 -17.17 25.76
C VAL A 904 -21.79 -16.21 24.61
N ASP A 905 -22.94 -16.36 23.96
CA ASP A 905 -23.39 -15.49 22.85
C ASP A 905 -23.87 -14.09 23.29
N GLY A 906 -23.82 -13.78 24.59
CA GLY A 906 -24.32 -12.53 25.16
C GLY A 906 -25.84 -12.49 25.36
N SER A 907 -26.56 -13.58 25.08
CA SER A 907 -27.99 -13.65 25.35
C SER A 907 -28.27 -13.70 26.85
N ASP A 908 -29.28 -12.95 27.28
CA ASP A 908 -29.74 -12.93 28.66
C ASP A 908 -30.92 -13.87 28.86
N SER A 909 -30.89 -14.61 29.95
CA SER A 909 -32.02 -15.39 30.46
C SER A 909 -32.20 -15.12 31.96
N SER A 910 -33.32 -15.52 32.54
CA SER A 910 -33.49 -15.39 33.98
C SER A 910 -34.24 -16.57 34.58
N VAL A 911 -33.76 -17.01 35.74
CA VAL A 911 -34.40 -18.06 36.52
C VAL A 911 -34.94 -17.44 37.80
N THR A 912 -36.25 -17.60 38.03
CA THR A 912 -36.94 -17.03 39.19
C THR A 912 -37.50 -18.12 40.07
N ALA A 913 -37.28 -18.02 41.39
CA ALA A 913 -37.92 -18.86 42.38
C ALA A 913 -38.45 -18.02 43.55
N THR A 914 -39.56 -18.46 44.12
CA THR A 914 -40.22 -17.77 45.22
C THR A 914 -40.29 -18.66 46.47
N PHE A 915 -39.96 -18.08 47.61
CA PHE A 915 -39.82 -18.77 48.89
C PHE A 915 -40.62 -18.05 49.98
N THR A 916 -41.12 -18.79 50.96
CA THR A 916 -41.67 -18.21 52.19
C THR A 916 -40.59 -18.13 53.26
N ILE A 917 -40.35 -16.94 53.80
CA ILE A 917 -39.29 -16.68 54.78
C ILE A 917 -39.84 -16.04 56.06
N SER A 918 -39.11 -16.16 57.17
CA SER A 918 -39.43 -15.41 58.40
C SER A 918 -38.98 -13.94 58.29
N ASN A 919 -39.53 -13.05 59.12
CA ASN A 919 -39.05 -11.67 59.20
C ASN A 919 -37.56 -11.61 59.55
N ASN A 920 -36.79 -10.81 58.80
CA ASN A 920 -35.33 -10.67 58.93
C ASN A 920 -34.56 -11.99 58.77
N ALA A 921 -34.95 -12.82 57.80
CA ALA A 921 -34.27 -14.07 57.50
C ALA A 921 -32.92 -13.84 56.82
N ALA A 922 -31.96 -14.71 57.12
CA ALA A 922 -30.71 -14.88 56.40
C ALA A 922 -30.57 -16.38 56.04
N GLY A 923 -30.38 -16.70 54.77
CA GLY A 923 -30.33 -18.08 54.31
C GLY A 923 -29.88 -18.23 52.87
N THR A 924 -29.57 -19.46 52.48
CA THR A 924 -29.23 -19.82 51.09
C THR A 924 -30.41 -20.55 50.46
N TYR A 925 -30.75 -20.15 49.23
CA TYR A 925 -31.92 -20.62 48.48
C TYR A 925 -31.46 -21.13 47.11
N THR A 926 -32.01 -22.24 46.66
CA THR A 926 -31.68 -22.81 45.34
C THR A 926 -32.62 -22.26 44.28
N VAL A 927 -32.09 -21.60 43.26
CA VAL A 927 -32.83 -20.94 42.18
C VAL A 927 -32.26 -21.44 40.85
N GLY A 928 -32.97 -22.36 40.19
CA GLY A 928 -32.38 -23.11 39.08
C GLY A 928 -31.18 -23.94 39.54
N GLU A 929 -30.05 -23.79 38.87
CA GLU A 929 -28.78 -24.42 39.23
C GLU A 929 -27.99 -23.61 40.28
N HIS A 930 -28.42 -22.37 40.56
CA HIS A 930 -27.69 -21.46 41.45
C HIS A 930 -28.08 -21.64 42.92
N ARG A 931 -27.10 -21.43 43.81
CA ARG A 931 -27.32 -21.31 45.25
C ARG A 931 -27.10 -19.85 45.64
N VAL A 932 -28.17 -19.17 46.07
CA VAL A 932 -28.17 -17.74 46.34
C VAL A 932 -28.33 -17.48 47.84
N TYR A 933 -27.35 -16.85 48.46
CA TYR A 933 -27.46 -16.34 49.82
C TYR A 933 -28.21 -15.01 49.83
N VAL A 934 -29.24 -14.89 50.67
CA VAL A 934 -30.01 -13.65 50.85
C VAL A 934 -30.16 -13.35 52.35
N GLU A 935 -29.86 -12.12 52.74
CA GLU A 935 -30.14 -11.56 54.06
C GLU A 935 -31.14 -10.41 53.94
N THR A 936 -32.22 -10.44 54.72
CA THR A 936 -33.30 -9.44 54.69
C THR A 936 -33.36 -8.65 56.00
N LYS A 937 -33.76 -7.37 55.96
CA LYS A 937 -33.86 -6.50 57.14
C LYS A 937 -35.03 -5.51 57.01
N GLY A 938 -35.89 -5.47 58.03
CA GLY A 938 -37.17 -4.78 57.88
C GLY A 938 -38.06 -5.54 56.89
N ASN A 939 -39.38 -5.46 57.03
CA ASN A 939 -40.29 -6.41 56.38
C ASN A 939 -40.21 -6.48 54.82
N THR A 940 -39.44 -5.62 54.16
CA THR A 940 -39.33 -5.55 52.69
C THR A 940 -37.93 -5.27 52.15
N GLN A 941 -36.86 -5.09 52.96
CA GLN A 941 -35.53 -4.77 52.41
C GLN A 941 -34.63 -6.01 52.33
N VAL A 942 -33.93 -6.13 51.20
CA VAL A 942 -32.77 -7.02 51.03
C VAL A 942 -31.52 -6.27 51.47
N ARG A 943 -30.75 -6.86 52.38
CA ARG A 943 -29.54 -6.28 52.97
C ARG A 943 -28.27 -6.82 52.31
N LYS A 944 -28.26 -8.09 51.94
CA LYS A 944 -27.15 -8.74 51.25
C LYS A 944 -27.71 -9.81 50.32
N ILE A 945 -27.12 -9.92 49.14
CA ILE A 945 -27.37 -10.98 48.19
C ILE A 945 -26.05 -11.36 47.50
N SER A 946 -25.83 -12.65 47.27
CA SER A 946 -24.69 -13.16 46.49
C SER A 946 -24.94 -14.61 46.10
N ILE A 947 -24.42 -15.03 44.95
CA ILE A 947 -24.29 -16.46 44.63
C ILE A 947 -23.22 -17.05 45.57
N VAL A 948 -23.40 -18.29 45.97
CA VAL A 948 -22.45 -19.05 46.79
C VAL A 948 -22.15 -20.38 46.11
N GLU A 949 -20.88 -20.79 46.13
CA GLU A 949 -20.42 -22.08 45.64
C GLU A 949 -21.03 -23.26 46.43
#